data_AF-A0A355V3U7-F1
#
_entry.id   AF-A0A355V3U7-F1
#
_cell.length_a   1.000
_cell.length_b   1.000
_cell.length_c   1.000
_cell.angle_alpha   90.00
_cell.angle_beta   90.00
_cell.angle_gamma   90.00
#
_symmetry.space_group_name_H-M   'P 1'
#
loop_
_entity.id
_entity.type
_entity.pdbx_description
1 polymer ?
#
loop_
_entity_poly.entity_id
_entity_poly.type
_entity_poly.pdbx_seq_one_letter_code
_entity_poly.pdbx_strand_id
1 'polypeptide(L)'
;MQLTDLKFVSEKREKDFNKLNIYTVEELCRHFPRDYLDMTRVTQLKYAYHNDVVLTACEVLNAEYNRYSRRPHVKALCQQGGYLFTAIWFNQPYVLSKLGRGEYLFYGRVQNKYGMGCTMVNPSFERADKKSFLTGYIPVYPLSGSLTQGVVRTAVRQAISKTVFNSLIPEPLQKKYSLPPLKEAYRKVHCPENKGDVEEGSQRIALEEYFLLISAFNVIKGGRDEARLNHYGVTRADVDGFIARFPFEFTSGQKAAVEDIYGNLKSPRKMNRLLQGDVGSGKTAVALAAIYMAVKSGFQAAMIAPTEVLARQNASLIQRYFPEYRTATLTGSTPVAEKRAIKKGICSGEINIVCGTHAVIQGDVAFKKLSLVVCDEQHRFGVAQRASLTDKGEGCDVLIMSATPIPRTLSLIFYGDLDITSIKDKPAARQEISTSVIPERKYEDMLKYVASEAQKGNRTYFVCPKIEGDEEGTVMSVTELYEELCAKMPTVRVALLHGKMKDAKKNEVMAAFKSGEYDCLVSTTVIEVGVDVPEATIMIIYNAERFGLSQLHQLRGRVGRGDKKSYCFLLCGADTEEAAERLAVIKNNTDGFKIAEEDLRIRGGGDFMGTRQSGKMLGEIKNLRFPVETIFTAKAISDEAFSGQYDTKYLSRVAAAKYESLKDVTLN
;
A
#
# COMPACT_ATOMS: atom_id res chain seq x y z
N MET A 1 0.27 -1.36 33.83
CA MET A 1 0.61 -0.14 34.61
C MET A 1 -0.13 1.03 33.98
N GLN A 2 -0.73 1.92 34.77
CA GLN A 2 -1.50 3.06 34.25
C GLN A 2 -0.56 4.20 33.85
N LEU A 3 -1.03 5.10 32.98
CA LEU A 3 -0.21 6.25 32.54
C LEU A 3 0.07 7.25 33.67
N THR A 4 -0.86 7.38 34.60
CA THR A 4 -0.76 8.21 35.83
C THR A 4 0.35 7.77 36.78
N ASP A 5 0.84 6.53 36.66
CA ASP A 5 1.99 6.03 37.41
C ASP A 5 3.34 6.63 36.93
N LEU A 6 3.33 7.43 35.85
CA LEU A 6 4.49 8.13 35.31
C LEU A 6 4.58 9.56 35.87
N LYS A 7 5.79 9.97 36.27
CA LYS A 7 6.00 11.34 36.76
C LYS A 7 5.65 12.33 35.65
N PHE A 8 4.93 13.39 36.01
CA PHE A 8 4.46 14.45 35.13
C PHE A 8 3.33 14.08 34.17
N VAL A 9 2.67 12.93 34.35
CA VAL A 9 1.41 12.59 33.67
C VAL A 9 0.26 12.81 34.65
N SER A 10 -0.45 13.93 34.52
CA SER A 10 -1.68 14.21 35.27
C SER A 10 -2.89 13.60 34.57
N GLU A 11 -4.03 13.47 35.25
CA GLU A 11 -5.30 13.00 34.66
C GLU A 11 -5.68 13.77 33.38
N LYS A 12 -5.39 15.07 33.33
CA LYS A 12 -5.59 15.89 32.13
C LYS A 12 -4.71 15.44 30.95
N ARG A 13 -3.44 15.13 31.22
CA ARG A 13 -2.49 14.66 30.20
C ARG A 13 -2.77 13.23 29.78
N GLU A 14 -3.23 12.39 30.71
CA GLU A 14 -3.72 11.04 30.41
C GLU A 14 -4.88 11.09 29.42
N LYS A 15 -5.88 11.96 29.63
CA LYS A 15 -6.96 12.17 28.65
C LYS A 15 -6.45 12.60 27.27
N ASP A 16 -5.38 13.38 27.21
CA ASP A 16 -4.76 13.77 25.94
C ASP A 16 -3.97 12.62 25.28
N PHE A 17 -3.35 11.71 26.05
CA PHE A 17 -2.77 10.47 25.54
C PHE A 17 -3.85 9.48 25.05
N ASN A 18 -4.99 9.41 25.73
CA ASN A 18 -6.12 8.58 25.30
C ASN A 18 -6.67 9.04 23.94
N LYS A 19 -6.64 10.34 23.63
CA LYS A 19 -6.98 10.86 22.29
C LYS A 19 -6.00 10.39 21.21
N LEU A 20 -4.78 10.03 21.58
CA LEU A 20 -3.79 9.38 20.71
C LEU A 20 -3.93 7.84 20.72
N ASN A 21 -4.98 7.30 21.34
CA ASN A 21 -5.22 5.87 21.56
C ASN A 21 -4.16 5.17 22.43
N ILE A 22 -3.53 5.89 23.36
CA ILE A 22 -2.55 5.35 24.30
C ILE A 22 -3.19 5.34 25.68
N TYR A 23 -3.39 4.15 26.25
CA TYR A 23 -4.06 3.94 27.54
C TYR A 23 -3.13 3.31 28.59
N THR A 24 -2.04 2.67 28.17
CA THR A 24 -1.10 1.96 29.05
C THR A 24 0.35 2.40 28.85
N VAL A 25 1.19 2.12 29.86
CA VAL A 25 2.64 2.38 29.79
C VAL A 25 3.31 1.57 28.66
N GLU A 26 2.83 0.36 28.39
CA GLU A 26 3.32 -0.49 27.31
C GLU A 26 2.99 0.10 25.93
N GLU A 27 1.77 0.58 25.74
CA GLU A 27 1.36 1.29 24.51
C GLU A 27 2.16 2.60 24.33
N LEU A 28 2.51 3.29 25.42
CA LEU A 28 3.34 4.49 25.34
C LEU A 28 4.77 4.17 24.85
N CYS A 29 5.32 3.00 25.19
CA CYS A 29 6.58 2.53 24.62
C CYS A 29 6.48 2.24 23.12
N ARG A 30 5.29 1.95 22.59
CA ARG A 30 5.05 1.74 21.15
C ARG A 30 4.65 3.01 20.40
N HIS A 31 4.61 4.16 21.08
CA HIS A 31 4.33 5.45 20.47
C HIS A 31 5.58 6.01 19.80
N PHE A 32 5.93 5.53 18.60
CA PHE A 32 7.20 5.91 17.95
C PHE A 32 7.22 7.34 17.40
N PRO A 33 8.40 8.00 17.39
CA PRO A 33 8.57 9.33 16.82
C PRO A 33 8.18 9.37 15.34
N ARG A 34 7.47 10.42 14.91
CA ARG A 34 7.14 10.65 13.49
C ARG A 34 8.32 11.15 12.67
N ASP A 35 9.29 11.76 13.32
CA ASP A 35 10.47 12.38 12.70
C ASP A 35 11.58 12.53 13.74
N TYR A 36 12.78 12.86 13.28
CA TYR A 36 13.94 13.14 14.12
C TYR A 36 14.61 14.42 13.68
N LEU A 37 14.93 15.27 14.66
CA LEU A 37 15.68 16.49 14.44
C LEU A 37 17.15 16.20 14.66
N ASP A 38 17.96 16.35 13.63
CA ASP A 38 19.40 16.30 13.76
C ASP A 38 19.92 17.61 14.36
N MET A 39 20.22 17.56 15.66
CA MET A 39 20.85 18.65 16.40
C MET A 39 22.26 18.29 16.83
N THR A 40 22.93 17.38 16.12
CA THR A 40 24.33 17.02 16.39
C THR A 40 25.28 18.11 15.91
N ARG A 41 24.87 18.91 14.91
CA ARG A 41 25.69 19.95 14.30
C ARG A 41 25.10 21.33 14.56
N VAL A 42 25.95 22.21 15.10
CA VAL A 42 25.65 23.64 15.19
C VAL A 42 26.01 24.27 13.85
N THR A 43 25.01 24.79 13.14
CA THR A 43 25.18 25.46 11.86
C THR A 43 25.49 26.93 12.08
N GLN A 44 26.53 27.43 11.42
CA GLN A 44 26.78 28.87 11.37
C GLN A 44 25.75 29.52 10.43
N LEU A 45 25.13 30.61 10.87
CA LEU A 45 24.10 31.34 10.14
C LEU A 45 24.56 31.83 8.77
N LYS A 46 25.87 32.02 8.59
CA LYS A 46 26.49 32.36 7.29
C LYS A 46 26.21 31.30 6.21
N TYR A 47 26.06 30.03 6.60
CA TYR A 47 25.85 28.92 5.67
C TYR A 47 24.39 28.44 5.61
N ALA A 48 23.48 29.13 6.30
CA ALA A 48 22.06 28.79 6.31
C ALA A 48 21.30 29.54 5.21
N TYR A 49 20.58 28.82 4.37
CA TYR A 49 19.72 29.37 3.32
C TYR A 49 18.32 29.69 3.83
N HIS A 50 17.55 30.41 3.02
CA HIS A 50 16.13 30.66 3.30
C HIS A 50 15.36 29.33 3.40
N ASN A 51 14.51 29.20 4.42
CA ASN A 51 13.75 28.00 4.79
C ASN A 51 14.54 26.83 5.38
N ASP A 52 15.86 26.95 5.57
CA ASP A 52 16.63 25.95 6.30
C ASP A 52 16.18 25.88 7.77
N VAL A 53 16.08 24.68 8.31
CA VAL A 53 15.77 24.45 9.72
C VAL A 53 17.08 24.07 10.41
N VAL A 54 17.61 24.96 11.24
CA VAL A 54 18.97 24.83 11.78
C VAL A 54 19.00 24.96 13.30
N LEU A 55 19.95 24.26 13.92
CA LEU A 55 20.43 24.56 15.26
C LEU A 55 21.61 25.52 15.16
N THR A 56 21.59 26.63 15.90
CA THR A 56 22.66 27.61 15.87
C THR A 56 22.98 28.13 17.27
N ALA A 57 24.26 28.37 17.56
CA ALA A 57 24.71 28.91 18.84
C ALA A 57 24.98 30.41 18.71
N CYS A 58 24.30 31.24 19.49
CA CYS A 58 24.42 32.68 19.35
C CYS A 58 24.33 33.40 20.69
N GLU A 59 25.01 34.54 20.75
CA GLU A 59 24.97 35.43 21.90
C GLU A 59 23.77 36.37 21.80
N VAL A 60 22.91 36.36 22.81
CA VAL A 60 21.79 37.31 22.94
C VAL A 60 22.32 38.64 23.46
N LEU A 61 22.22 39.69 22.63
CA LEU A 61 22.66 41.03 22.97
C LEU A 61 21.59 41.79 23.75
N ASN A 62 20.34 41.71 23.25
CA ASN A 62 19.18 42.37 23.82
C ASN A 62 17.89 41.61 23.46
N ALA A 63 16.90 41.66 24.35
CA ALA A 63 15.56 41.14 24.12
C ALA A 63 14.52 42.14 24.63
N GLU A 64 13.53 42.46 23.79
CA GLU A 64 12.51 43.47 24.08
C GLU A 64 11.12 42.92 23.80
N TYR A 65 10.14 43.30 24.62
CA TYR A 65 8.74 42.98 24.37
C TYR A 65 8.04 44.17 23.71
N ASN A 66 7.68 44.01 22.44
CA ASN A 66 6.97 45.05 21.70
C ASN A 66 5.46 44.85 21.85
N ARG A 67 4.88 45.61 22.79
CA ARG A 67 3.44 45.59 23.09
C ARG A 67 2.59 46.41 22.11
N TYR A 68 3.21 47.35 21.38
CA TYR A 68 2.52 48.32 20.51
C TYR A 68 2.41 47.87 19.04
N SER A 69 3.02 46.74 18.68
CA SER A 69 2.88 46.15 17.34
C SER A 69 1.50 45.54 17.13
N ARG A 70 0.99 45.56 15.87
CA ARG A 70 -0.26 44.89 15.44
C ARG A 70 -0.35 43.43 15.91
N ARG A 71 0.79 42.75 16.07
CA ARG A 71 0.91 41.47 16.76
C ARG A 71 1.98 41.59 17.86
N PRO A 72 1.60 41.63 19.15
CA PRO A 72 2.57 41.70 20.24
C PRO A 72 3.57 40.54 20.18
N HIS A 73 4.85 40.86 20.32
CA HIS A 73 5.92 39.87 20.19
C HIS A 73 7.14 40.23 21.04
N VAL A 74 7.90 39.22 21.43
CA VAL A 74 9.25 39.38 21.97
C VAL A 74 10.22 39.36 20.79
N LYS A 75 11.11 40.35 20.70
CA LYS A 75 12.17 40.43 19.70
C LYS A 75 13.52 40.37 20.41
N ALA A 76 14.33 39.36 20.09
CA ALA A 76 15.71 39.28 20.54
C ALA A 76 16.67 39.55 19.37
N LEU A 77 17.62 40.45 19.60
CA LEU A 77 18.77 40.66 18.72
C LEU A 77 19.92 39.82 19.25
N CYS A 78 20.47 38.99 18.39
CA CYS A 78 21.57 38.12 18.76
C CYS A 78 22.65 38.09 17.67
N GLN A 79 23.83 37.61 18.06
CA GLN A 79 25.03 37.68 17.25
C GLN A 79 25.75 36.32 17.20
N GLN A 80 26.31 35.98 16.04
CA GLN A 80 27.19 34.83 15.87
C GLN A 80 28.34 35.19 14.92
N GLY A 81 29.58 35.21 15.44
CA GLY A 81 30.77 35.45 14.62
C GLY A 81 30.71 36.74 13.78
N GLY A 82 30.09 37.81 14.30
CA GLY A 82 29.91 39.08 13.59
C GLY A 82 28.60 39.20 12.80
N TYR A 83 27.87 38.11 12.55
CA TYR A 83 26.57 38.14 11.88
C TYR A 83 25.45 38.43 12.88
N LEU A 84 24.64 39.46 12.58
CA LEU A 84 23.44 39.78 13.35
C LEU A 84 22.26 38.95 12.88
N PHE A 85 21.50 38.42 13.82
CA PHE A 85 20.26 37.71 13.56
C PHE A 85 19.19 38.10 14.57
N THR A 86 17.94 38.05 14.14
CA THR A 86 16.80 38.42 14.98
C THR A 86 15.89 37.22 15.23
N ALA A 87 15.63 36.90 16.49
CA ALA A 87 14.62 35.93 16.89
C ALA A 87 13.34 36.64 17.34
N ILE A 88 12.18 36.19 16.84
CA ILE A 88 10.88 36.82 17.11
C ILE A 88 9.90 35.78 17.65
N TRP A 89 9.31 36.01 18.83
CA TRP A 89 8.25 35.17 19.39
C TRP A 89 6.91 35.91 19.44
N PHE A 90 5.93 35.45 18.66
CA PHE A 90 4.57 35.99 18.68
C PHE A 90 3.76 35.36 19.81
N ASN A 91 2.97 36.17 20.53
CA ASN A 91 2.07 35.72 21.60
C ASN A 91 2.74 34.94 22.76
N GLN A 92 4.05 35.11 22.99
CA GLN A 92 4.80 34.43 24.06
C GLN A 92 5.56 35.42 24.97
N PRO A 93 4.86 36.25 25.77
CA PRO A 93 5.51 37.27 26.61
C PRO A 93 6.42 36.67 27.70
N TYR A 94 6.17 35.43 28.13
CA TYR A 94 6.99 34.72 29.13
C TYR A 94 8.44 34.53 28.67
N VAL A 95 8.71 34.57 27.36
CA VAL A 95 10.03 34.36 26.78
C VAL A 95 11.02 35.44 27.22
N LEU A 96 10.54 36.67 27.42
CA LEU A 96 11.37 37.78 27.91
C LEU A 96 12.01 37.44 29.27
N SER A 97 11.26 36.81 30.18
CA SER A 97 11.78 36.42 31.50
C SER A 97 12.83 35.30 31.46
N LYS A 98 12.94 34.59 30.33
CA LYS A 98 13.84 33.44 30.14
C LYS A 98 15.05 33.76 29.26
N LEU A 99 15.05 34.91 28.58
CA LEU A 99 16.14 35.40 27.73
C LEU A 99 16.88 36.52 28.47
N GLY A 100 18.07 36.21 28.96
CA GLY A 100 19.05 37.20 29.41
C GLY A 100 20.22 37.33 28.44
N ARG A 101 21.16 38.24 28.70
CA ARG A 101 22.44 38.28 27.97
C ARG A 101 23.23 36.98 28.18
N GLY A 102 23.90 36.51 27.14
CA GLY A 102 24.73 35.31 27.15
C GLY A 102 24.49 34.41 25.93
N GLU A 103 25.15 33.25 25.90
CA GLU A 103 25.05 32.30 24.79
C GLU A 103 23.86 31.35 24.91
N TYR A 104 23.12 31.23 23.82
CA TYR A 104 21.95 30.35 23.69
C TYR A 104 22.05 29.53 22.41
N LEU A 105 21.51 28.32 22.48
CA LEU A 105 21.20 27.51 21.31
C LEU A 105 19.80 27.89 20.82
N PHE A 106 19.69 28.26 19.56
CA PHE A 106 18.44 28.51 18.87
C PHE A 106 18.17 27.44 17.84
N TYR A 107 16.94 26.93 17.83
CA TYR A 107 16.46 26.00 16.83
C TYR A 107 15.20 26.57 16.16
N GLY A 108 15.25 26.72 14.84
CA GLY A 108 14.11 27.22 14.10
C GLY A 108 14.38 27.32 12.61
N ARG A 109 13.32 27.65 11.87
CA ARG A 109 13.40 27.91 10.43
C ARG A 109 13.98 29.30 10.19
N VAL A 110 15.03 29.37 9.38
CA VAL A 110 15.67 30.60 8.92
C VAL A 110 14.79 31.25 7.86
N GLN A 111 14.45 32.51 8.09
CA GLN A 111 13.82 33.40 7.14
C GLN A 111 14.85 34.46 6.73
N ASN A 112 15.41 34.28 5.54
CA ASN A 112 16.27 35.26 4.90
C ASN A 112 15.48 35.92 3.77
N LYS A 113 14.85 37.07 4.03
CA LYS A 113 14.15 37.83 2.98
C LYS A 113 15.17 38.69 2.25
N TYR A 114 15.47 38.33 0.99
CA TYR A 114 16.22 39.16 0.04
C TYR A 114 17.47 39.85 0.61
N GLY A 115 18.29 39.13 1.40
CA GLY A 115 19.57 39.64 1.89
C GLY A 115 19.50 40.72 2.97
N MET A 116 18.32 41.03 3.52
CA MET A 116 18.11 42.14 4.48
C MET A 116 18.20 41.73 5.97
N GLY A 117 18.69 40.52 6.26
CA GLY A 117 18.92 40.02 7.62
C GLY A 117 18.34 38.64 7.86
N CYS A 118 19.02 37.86 8.70
CA CYS A 118 18.58 36.53 9.10
C CYS A 118 17.58 36.61 10.26
N THR A 119 16.39 36.06 10.07
CA THR A 119 15.34 36.03 11.11
C THR A 119 14.88 34.60 11.41
N MET A 120 14.53 34.33 12.66
CA MET A 120 13.81 33.11 13.05
C MET A 120 12.51 33.48 13.76
N VAL A 121 11.41 32.85 13.36
CA VAL A 121 10.10 33.06 13.96
C VAL A 121 9.75 31.90 14.89
N ASN A 122 9.39 32.22 16.13
CA ASN A 122 9.12 31.32 17.24
C ASN A 122 10.19 30.21 17.43
N PRO A 123 11.51 30.52 17.41
CA PRO A 123 12.52 29.47 17.58
C PRO A 123 12.46 28.88 18.99
N SER A 124 12.76 27.59 19.11
CA SER A 124 13.05 26.98 20.40
C SER A 124 14.43 27.46 20.88
N PHE A 125 14.59 27.71 22.17
CA PHE A 125 15.85 28.19 22.72
C PHE A 125 16.20 27.53 24.05
N GLU A 126 17.50 27.35 24.30
CA GLU A 126 18.06 26.87 25.57
C GLU A 126 19.40 27.57 25.82
N ARG A 127 19.77 27.80 27.10
CA ARG A 127 21.09 28.35 27.42
C ARG A 127 22.17 27.31 27.10
N ALA A 128 23.29 27.76 26.53
CA ALA A 128 24.38 26.88 26.11
C ALA A 128 25.11 26.18 27.29
N ASP A 129 25.01 26.73 28.50
CA ASP A 129 25.69 26.26 29.72
C ASP A 129 24.97 25.12 30.46
N LYS A 130 23.72 24.81 30.10
CA LYS A 130 22.99 23.67 30.66
C LYS A 130 23.25 22.42 29.84
N LYS A 131 23.24 21.23 30.46
CA LYS A 131 23.18 19.94 29.74
C LYS A 131 22.00 20.01 28.77
N SER A 132 22.31 20.21 27.50
CA SER A 132 21.36 20.67 26.50
C SER A 132 20.38 19.56 26.12
N PHE A 133 19.08 19.85 26.23
CA PHE A 133 18.03 19.00 25.66
C PHE A 133 17.89 19.23 24.15
N LEU A 134 18.56 20.25 23.61
CA LEU A 134 18.56 20.64 22.20
C LEU A 134 19.76 20.10 21.42
N THR A 135 20.65 19.29 22.00
CA THR A 135 21.78 18.67 21.27
C THR A 135 21.57 17.18 21.07
N GLY A 136 21.97 16.65 19.91
CA GLY A 136 21.87 15.23 19.56
C GLY A 136 20.77 14.92 18.55
N TYR A 137 20.47 13.63 18.35
CA TYR A 137 19.41 13.19 17.46
C TYR A 137 18.09 13.13 18.22
N ILE A 138 17.19 14.08 17.99
CA ILE A 138 16.05 14.32 18.88
C ILE A 138 14.74 13.80 18.27
N PRO A 139 14.02 12.89 18.93
CA PRO A 139 12.75 12.37 18.42
C PRO A 139 11.62 13.41 18.48
N VAL A 140 10.79 13.45 17.44
CA VAL A 140 9.59 14.28 17.32
C VAL A 140 8.37 13.38 17.35
N TYR A 141 7.48 13.58 18.31
CA TYR A 141 6.26 12.78 18.45
C TYR A 141 5.03 13.50 17.89
N PRO A 142 3.99 12.77 17.44
CA PRO A 142 2.65 13.30 17.34
C PRO A 142 2.18 13.87 18.70
N LEU A 143 1.43 14.98 18.68
CA LEU A 143 0.94 15.63 19.90
C LEU A 143 -0.59 15.77 19.84
N SER A 144 -1.23 15.79 21.01
CA SER A 144 -2.66 16.06 21.16
C SER A 144 -2.91 16.94 22.39
N GLY A 145 -3.88 17.84 22.28
CA GLY A 145 -4.31 18.71 23.38
C GLY A 145 -3.17 19.50 24.01
N SER A 146 -2.91 19.26 25.29
CA SER A 146 -1.91 19.96 26.10
C SER A 146 -0.52 19.28 26.13
N LEU A 147 -0.32 18.20 25.37
CA LEU A 147 0.95 17.50 25.31
C LEU A 147 2.00 18.31 24.55
N THR A 148 3.20 18.43 25.14
CA THR A 148 4.37 19.04 24.51
C THR A 148 5.43 17.98 24.21
N GLN A 149 6.33 18.24 23.27
CA GLN A 149 7.45 17.33 22.96
C GLN A 149 8.24 16.92 24.21
N GLY A 150 8.52 17.88 25.11
CA GLY A 150 9.24 17.60 26.36
C GLY A 150 8.49 16.67 27.30
N VAL A 151 7.16 16.84 27.42
CA VAL A 151 6.31 15.95 28.23
C VAL A 151 6.31 14.53 27.66
N VAL A 152 6.08 14.38 26.35
CA VAL A 152 6.03 13.06 25.70
C VAL A 152 7.38 12.36 25.79
N ARG A 153 8.50 13.03 25.46
CA ARG A 153 9.85 12.47 25.59
C ARG A 153 10.16 11.98 27.01
N THR A 154 9.76 12.78 28.01
CA THR A 154 9.99 12.44 29.43
C THR A 154 9.13 11.26 29.87
N ALA A 155 7.88 11.20 29.42
CA ALA A 155 6.97 10.10 29.72
C ALA A 155 7.45 8.79 29.06
N VAL A 156 7.81 8.82 27.78
CA VAL A 156 8.35 7.67 27.03
C VAL A 156 9.64 7.14 27.66
N ARG A 157 10.59 8.02 28.03
CA ARG A 157 11.82 7.59 28.70
C ARG A 157 11.57 6.87 30.02
N GLN A 158 10.58 7.33 30.79
CA GLN A 158 10.16 6.64 32.02
C GLN A 158 9.43 5.33 31.73
N ALA A 159 8.62 5.28 30.67
CA ALA A 159 7.93 4.08 30.27
C ALA A 159 8.93 2.96 29.90
N ILE A 160 9.95 3.28 29.10
CA ILE A 160 10.99 2.33 28.70
C ILE A 160 11.81 1.83 29.90
N SER A 161 12.07 2.68 30.90
CA SER A 161 12.83 2.25 32.07
C SER A 161 12.04 1.29 32.96
N LYS A 162 10.73 1.51 33.09
CA LYS A 162 9.81 0.72 33.94
C LYS A 162 9.22 -0.52 33.24
N THR A 163 9.23 -0.58 31.92
CA THR A 163 8.68 -1.71 31.16
C THR A 163 9.73 -2.81 31.01
N VAL A 164 9.29 -4.06 31.17
CA VAL A 164 10.09 -5.25 30.87
C VAL A 164 9.77 -5.68 29.44
N PHE A 165 10.79 -5.72 28.58
CA PHE A 165 10.64 -6.15 27.19
C PHE A 165 11.19 -7.56 27.04
N ASN A 166 10.29 -8.53 26.95
CA ASN A 166 10.66 -9.91 26.66
C ASN A 166 10.50 -10.17 25.15
N SER A 167 11.58 -10.66 24.54
CA SER A 167 11.54 -11.15 23.16
C SER A 167 10.71 -12.43 23.11
N LEU A 168 9.82 -12.52 22.12
CA LEU A 168 9.04 -13.71 21.79
C LEU A 168 9.81 -14.67 20.90
N ILE A 169 10.86 -14.19 20.24
CA ILE A 169 11.83 -15.04 19.53
C ILE A 169 12.57 -15.90 20.56
N PRO A 170 12.64 -17.24 20.40
CA PRO A 170 13.40 -18.13 21.29
C PRO A 170 14.86 -17.71 21.48
N GLU A 171 15.39 -17.84 22.70
CA GLU A 171 16.77 -17.45 23.05
C GLU A 171 17.85 -18.09 22.12
N PRO A 172 17.75 -19.38 21.72
CA PRO A 172 18.72 -19.96 20.79
C PRO A 172 18.75 -19.25 19.43
N LEU A 173 17.57 -18.84 18.92
CA LEU A 173 17.47 -18.11 17.65
C LEU A 173 17.97 -16.67 17.81
N GLN A 174 17.74 -16.02 18.95
CA GLN A 174 18.32 -14.72 19.24
C GLN A 174 19.86 -14.76 19.17
N LYS A 175 20.48 -15.80 19.74
CA LYS A 175 21.95 -15.99 19.68
C LYS A 175 22.44 -16.31 18.27
N LYS A 176 21.74 -17.20 17.54
CA LYS A 176 22.09 -17.58 16.17
C LYS A 176 22.09 -16.39 15.20
N TYR A 177 21.09 -15.52 15.32
CA TYR A 177 20.91 -14.35 14.46
C TYR A 177 21.53 -13.07 15.03
N SER A 178 22.30 -13.16 16.13
CA SER A 178 22.95 -12.03 16.80
C SER A 178 21.99 -10.86 17.11
N LEU A 179 20.78 -11.18 17.58
CA LEU A 179 19.74 -10.19 17.81
C LEU A 179 20.02 -9.41 19.12
N PRO A 180 20.08 -8.06 19.08
CA PRO A 180 20.23 -7.28 20.29
C PRO A 180 19.01 -7.40 21.22
N PRO A 181 19.16 -7.14 22.53
CA PRO A 181 18.05 -7.15 23.47
C PRO A 181 16.94 -6.18 23.06
N LEU A 182 15.69 -6.61 23.14
CA LEU A 182 14.55 -5.81 22.67
C LEU A 182 14.45 -4.45 23.37
N LYS A 183 14.75 -4.39 24.69
CA LYS A 183 14.80 -3.13 25.46
C LYS A 183 15.78 -2.12 24.88
N GLU A 184 16.91 -2.57 24.36
CA GLU A 184 17.93 -1.71 23.76
C GLU A 184 17.43 -1.11 22.45
N ALA A 185 16.71 -1.88 21.63
CA ALA A 185 16.11 -1.39 20.39
C ALA A 185 15.09 -0.27 20.63
N TYR A 186 14.20 -0.43 21.62
CA TYR A 186 13.29 0.65 22.04
C TYR A 186 14.06 1.88 22.52
N ARG A 187 15.14 1.69 23.28
CA ARG A 187 15.99 2.80 23.72
C ARG A 187 16.64 3.52 22.52
N LYS A 188 17.17 2.79 21.54
CA LYS A 188 17.80 3.36 20.34
C LYS A 188 16.83 4.18 19.50
N VAL A 189 15.57 3.74 19.38
CA VAL A 189 14.52 4.51 18.67
C VAL A 189 14.09 5.77 19.45
N HIS A 190 13.89 5.66 20.76
CA HIS A 190 13.33 6.78 21.55
C HIS A 190 14.36 7.73 22.15
N CYS A 191 15.62 7.30 22.25
CA CYS A 191 16.75 8.06 22.78
C CYS A 191 18.02 7.78 21.94
N PRO A 192 18.01 8.05 20.61
CA PRO A 192 19.16 7.81 19.75
C PRO A 192 20.30 8.78 20.05
N GLU A 193 21.53 8.30 19.91
CA GLU A 193 22.73 9.16 19.89
C GLU A 193 23.01 9.64 18.46
N ASN A 194 22.69 8.82 17.47
CA ASN A 194 22.90 9.09 16.06
C ASN A 194 21.83 8.44 15.18
N LYS A 195 21.86 8.71 13.86
CA LYS A 195 20.91 8.14 12.89
C LYS A 195 21.00 6.60 12.80
N GLY A 196 22.21 6.04 12.91
CA GLY A 196 22.43 4.59 12.87
C GLY A 196 21.73 3.84 14.00
N ASP A 197 21.67 4.41 15.20
CA ASP A 197 20.90 3.84 16.31
C ASP A 197 19.42 3.70 15.95
N VAL A 198 18.83 4.73 15.32
CA VAL A 198 17.43 4.70 14.90
C VAL A 198 17.19 3.60 13.87
N GLU A 199 18.10 3.44 12.92
CA GLU A 199 18.00 2.41 11.88
C GLU A 199 18.08 1.00 12.50
N GLU A 200 19.07 0.73 13.36
CA GLU A 200 19.25 -0.56 14.03
C GLU A 200 18.09 -0.89 14.99
N GLY A 201 17.66 0.08 15.79
CA GLY A 201 16.54 -0.06 16.71
C GLY A 201 15.23 -0.32 15.97
N SER A 202 14.98 0.43 14.88
CA SER A 202 13.80 0.26 14.03
C SER A 202 13.77 -1.14 13.40
N GLN A 203 14.92 -1.61 12.89
CA GLN A 203 15.06 -2.95 12.33
C GLN A 203 14.76 -4.04 13.36
N ARG A 204 15.34 -3.97 14.56
CA ARG A 204 15.13 -4.99 15.60
C ARG A 204 13.68 -5.04 16.08
N ILE A 205 13.01 -3.89 16.24
CA ILE A 205 11.60 -3.82 16.65
C ILE A 205 10.70 -4.37 15.53
N ALA A 206 10.92 -3.93 14.29
CA ALA A 206 10.16 -4.44 13.14
C ALA A 206 10.32 -5.95 12.99
N LEU A 207 11.53 -6.49 13.17
CA LEU A 207 11.79 -7.92 13.13
C LEU A 207 10.95 -8.69 14.15
N GLU A 208 10.84 -8.19 15.39
CA GLU A 208 10.01 -8.81 16.44
C GLU A 208 8.54 -8.86 16.05
N GLU A 209 8.00 -7.73 15.56
CA GLU A 209 6.59 -7.61 15.20
C GLU A 209 6.25 -8.48 14.00
N TYR A 210 7.11 -8.50 12.97
CA TYR A 210 6.93 -9.37 11.80
C TYR A 210 7.11 -10.84 12.15
N PHE A 211 8.06 -11.21 13.02
CA PHE A 211 8.23 -12.58 13.47
C PHE A 211 6.95 -13.11 14.13
N LEU A 212 6.37 -12.33 15.04
CA LEU A 212 5.14 -12.67 15.72
C LEU A 212 3.94 -12.77 14.76
N LEU A 213 3.84 -11.84 13.80
CA LEU A 213 2.80 -11.86 12.78
C LEU A 213 2.90 -13.11 11.87
N ILE A 214 4.09 -13.42 11.37
CA ILE A 214 4.33 -14.60 10.52
C ILE A 214 4.10 -15.90 11.32
N SER A 215 4.54 -15.93 12.57
CA SER A 215 4.29 -17.05 13.49
C SER A 215 2.80 -17.30 13.68
N ALA A 216 1.99 -16.23 13.81
CA ALA A 216 0.55 -16.34 13.92
C ALA A 216 -0.07 -17.02 12.70
N PHE A 217 0.36 -16.64 11.50
CA PHE A 217 -0.09 -17.29 10.27
C PHE A 217 0.36 -18.75 10.17
N ASN A 218 1.60 -19.08 10.57
CA ASN A 218 2.10 -20.45 10.57
C ASN A 218 1.30 -21.36 11.50
N VAL A 219 0.94 -20.90 12.69
CA VAL A 219 0.10 -21.65 13.66
C VAL A 219 -1.28 -21.97 13.06
N ILE A 220 -1.85 -21.06 12.29
CA ILE A 220 -3.17 -21.28 11.66
C ILE A 220 -3.06 -22.16 10.44
N LYS A 221 -2.03 -21.99 9.62
CA LYS A 221 -1.74 -22.90 8.51
C LYS A 221 -1.60 -24.33 9.02
N GLY A 222 -0.82 -24.53 10.09
CA GLY A 222 -0.66 -25.83 10.73
C GLY A 222 -1.93 -26.33 11.42
N GLY A 223 -2.77 -25.44 11.96
CA GLY A 223 -4.07 -25.78 12.55
C GLY A 223 -5.19 -26.06 11.53
N ARG A 224 -4.99 -25.69 10.26
CA ARG A 224 -5.88 -25.93 9.12
C ARG A 224 -5.37 -27.05 8.21
N ASP A 225 -4.80 -28.10 8.78
CA ASP A 225 -4.83 -29.42 8.15
C ASP A 225 -6.29 -29.94 8.13
N GLU A 226 -7.21 -29.15 7.57
CA GLU A 226 -8.56 -29.57 7.27
C GLU A 226 -8.46 -30.64 6.20
N ALA A 227 -8.83 -31.87 6.58
CA ALA A 227 -8.87 -32.99 5.67
C ALA A 227 -9.77 -32.66 4.48
N ARG A 228 -9.24 -32.85 3.27
CA ARG A 228 -9.98 -32.70 2.03
C ARG A 228 -11.14 -33.67 2.01
N LEU A 229 -12.37 -33.13 1.99
CA LEU A 229 -13.59 -33.93 1.83
C LEU A 229 -13.82 -34.30 0.35
N ASN A 230 -13.53 -33.36 -0.56
CA ASN A 230 -13.83 -33.49 -1.99
C ASN A 230 -12.68 -34.16 -2.77
N HIS A 231 -12.95 -35.32 -3.37
CA HIS A 231 -11.97 -36.06 -4.17
C HIS A 231 -12.11 -35.73 -5.65
N TYR A 232 -11.07 -35.15 -6.25
CA TYR A 232 -11.06 -34.75 -7.65
C TYR A 232 -10.69 -35.95 -8.54
N GLY A 233 -11.64 -36.42 -9.34
CA GLY A 233 -11.47 -37.56 -10.25
C GLY A 233 -10.76 -37.24 -11.57
N VAL A 234 -10.57 -35.96 -11.90
CA VAL A 234 -9.90 -35.51 -13.14
C VAL A 234 -8.51 -36.11 -13.31
N THR A 235 -8.14 -36.53 -14.52
CA THR A 235 -6.82 -37.05 -14.86
C THR A 235 -5.92 -35.97 -15.47
N ARG A 236 -4.61 -36.20 -15.49
CA ARG A 236 -3.66 -35.29 -16.17
C ARG A 236 -3.98 -35.16 -17.66
N ALA A 237 -4.36 -36.25 -18.33
CA ALA A 237 -4.76 -36.25 -19.74
C ALA A 237 -6.00 -35.38 -20.00
N ASP A 238 -6.99 -35.37 -19.08
CA ASP A 238 -8.15 -34.49 -19.19
C ASP A 238 -7.75 -33.02 -19.14
N VAL A 239 -6.82 -32.66 -18.25
CA VAL A 239 -6.32 -31.30 -18.07
C VAL A 239 -5.56 -30.85 -19.32
N ASP A 240 -4.65 -31.70 -19.83
CA ASP A 240 -3.88 -31.40 -21.03
C ASP A 240 -4.80 -31.25 -22.26
N GLY A 241 -5.84 -32.08 -22.37
CA GLY A 241 -6.87 -31.95 -23.41
C GLY A 241 -7.68 -30.65 -23.31
N PHE A 242 -7.93 -30.13 -22.11
CA PHE A 242 -8.55 -28.82 -21.92
C PHE A 242 -7.60 -27.67 -22.29
N ILE A 243 -6.33 -27.75 -21.88
CA ILE A 243 -5.30 -26.75 -22.22
C ILE A 243 -5.13 -26.63 -23.74
N ALA A 244 -5.24 -27.75 -24.47
CA ALA A 244 -5.18 -27.75 -25.93
C ALA A 244 -6.33 -26.98 -26.63
N ARG A 245 -7.40 -26.61 -25.90
CA ARG A 245 -8.51 -25.79 -26.46
C ARG A 245 -8.13 -24.31 -26.63
N PHE A 246 -7.07 -23.84 -25.96
CA PHE A 246 -6.66 -22.45 -26.06
C PHE A 246 -5.94 -22.20 -27.39
N PRO A 247 -6.14 -21.03 -28.04
CA PRO A 247 -5.53 -20.71 -29.33
C PRO A 247 -4.03 -20.34 -29.22
N PHE A 248 -3.40 -20.63 -28.08
CA PHE A 248 -2.01 -20.31 -27.77
C PHE A 248 -1.41 -21.40 -26.88
N GLU A 249 -0.10 -21.56 -26.95
CA GLU A 249 0.61 -22.47 -26.05
C GLU A 249 0.80 -21.84 -24.67
N PHE A 250 0.60 -22.64 -23.62
CA PHE A 250 0.87 -22.20 -22.27
C PHE A 250 2.38 -22.03 -22.04
N THR A 251 2.77 -20.94 -21.37
CA THR A 251 4.17 -20.70 -20.99
C THR A 251 4.64 -21.71 -19.93
N SER A 252 5.96 -21.83 -19.71
CA SER A 252 6.53 -22.61 -18.61
C SER A 252 5.92 -22.24 -17.26
N GLY A 253 5.82 -20.94 -16.97
CA GLY A 253 5.19 -20.44 -15.75
C GLY A 253 3.70 -20.80 -15.63
N GLN A 254 2.94 -20.79 -16.73
CA GLN A 254 1.53 -21.21 -16.73
C GLN A 254 1.39 -22.72 -16.52
N LYS A 255 2.22 -23.53 -17.20
CA LYS A 255 2.24 -25.00 -17.03
C LYS A 255 2.59 -25.39 -15.59
N ALA A 256 3.61 -24.76 -15.01
CA ALA A 256 3.98 -24.95 -13.61
C ALA A 256 2.86 -24.54 -12.65
N ALA A 257 2.19 -23.41 -12.91
CA ALA A 257 1.07 -22.97 -12.08
C ALA A 257 -0.13 -23.94 -12.13
N VAL A 258 -0.41 -24.51 -13.29
CA VAL A 258 -1.45 -25.56 -13.42
C VAL A 258 -1.03 -26.83 -12.66
N GLU A 259 0.25 -27.22 -12.72
CA GLU A 259 0.75 -28.38 -11.99
C GLU A 259 0.69 -28.20 -10.47
N ASP A 260 1.06 -27.02 -9.96
CA ASP A 260 0.92 -26.67 -8.55
C ASP A 260 -0.53 -26.85 -8.07
N ILE A 261 -1.49 -26.32 -8.85
CA ILE A 261 -2.93 -26.42 -8.56
C ILE A 261 -3.37 -27.89 -8.63
N TYR A 262 -2.99 -28.61 -9.69
CA TYR A 262 -3.35 -30.02 -9.88
C TYR A 262 -2.84 -30.89 -8.71
N GLY A 263 -1.57 -30.73 -8.33
CA GLY A 263 -0.98 -31.41 -7.18
C GLY A 263 -1.70 -31.10 -5.87
N ASN A 264 -2.07 -29.84 -5.63
CA ASN A 264 -2.83 -29.47 -4.44
C ASN A 264 -4.22 -30.10 -4.42
N LEU A 265 -4.95 -30.06 -5.55
CA LEU A 265 -6.31 -30.62 -5.67
C LEU A 265 -6.34 -32.14 -5.50
N LYS A 266 -5.21 -32.82 -5.75
CA LYS A 266 -5.01 -34.26 -5.49
C LYS A 266 -4.47 -34.58 -4.09
N SER A 267 -4.00 -33.57 -3.34
CA SER A 267 -3.44 -33.75 -1.99
C SER A 267 -4.53 -33.92 -0.92
N PRO A 268 -4.23 -34.52 0.25
CA PRO A 268 -5.21 -34.66 1.33
C PRO A 268 -5.58 -33.34 2.01
N ARG A 269 -4.93 -32.22 1.65
CA ARG A 269 -5.15 -30.89 2.23
C ARG A 269 -5.98 -30.03 1.30
N LYS A 270 -6.84 -29.22 1.89
CA LYS A 270 -7.58 -28.17 1.20
C LYS A 270 -6.64 -27.12 0.59
N MET A 271 -6.91 -26.71 -0.64
CA MET A 271 -6.15 -25.66 -1.32
C MET A 271 -6.67 -24.29 -0.89
N ASN A 272 -5.75 -23.43 -0.46
CA ASN A 272 -5.99 -22.01 -0.25
C ASN A 272 -4.80 -21.26 -0.87
N ARG A 273 -4.92 -20.88 -2.15
CA ARG A 273 -3.77 -20.50 -2.97
C ARG A 273 -3.92 -19.12 -3.61
N LEU A 274 -2.82 -18.38 -3.66
CA LEU A 274 -2.68 -17.12 -4.36
C LEU A 274 -1.89 -17.32 -5.65
N LEU A 275 -2.57 -17.15 -6.78
CA LEU A 275 -1.99 -17.08 -8.11
C LEU A 275 -1.59 -15.63 -8.42
N GLN A 276 -0.29 -15.38 -8.46
CA GLN A 276 0.28 -14.08 -8.82
C GLN A 276 0.95 -14.15 -10.17
N GLY A 277 0.91 -13.04 -10.88
CA GLY A 277 1.62 -12.86 -12.14
C GLY A 277 1.36 -11.46 -12.66
N ASP A 278 2.21 -11.00 -13.56
CA ASP A 278 2.07 -9.67 -14.13
C ASP A 278 0.75 -9.52 -14.92
N VAL A 279 0.28 -8.29 -15.15
CA VAL A 279 -0.88 -8.00 -15.99
C VAL A 279 -0.64 -8.62 -17.38
N GLY A 280 -1.57 -9.48 -17.81
CA GLY A 280 -1.46 -10.21 -19.08
C GLY A 280 -0.56 -11.46 -19.05
N SER A 281 -0.13 -11.94 -17.88
CA SER A 281 0.59 -13.22 -17.74
C SER A 281 -0.29 -14.47 -17.96
N GLY A 282 -1.57 -14.29 -18.30
CA GLY A 282 -2.52 -15.39 -18.52
C GLY A 282 -3.09 -16.05 -17.27
N LYS A 283 -3.15 -15.34 -16.13
CA LYS A 283 -3.78 -15.84 -14.88
C LYS A 283 -5.18 -16.42 -15.10
N THR A 284 -6.00 -15.75 -15.90
CA THR A 284 -7.35 -16.22 -16.24
C THR A 284 -7.34 -17.61 -16.90
N ALA A 285 -6.38 -17.91 -17.79
CA ALA A 285 -6.29 -19.21 -18.43
C ALA A 285 -5.98 -20.33 -17.42
N VAL A 286 -5.08 -20.06 -16.47
CA VAL A 286 -4.77 -20.98 -15.35
C VAL A 286 -5.99 -21.18 -14.44
N ALA A 287 -6.74 -20.12 -14.13
CA ALA A 287 -7.98 -20.21 -13.37
C ALA A 287 -9.07 -21.03 -14.09
N LEU A 288 -9.21 -20.89 -15.40
CA LEU A 288 -10.13 -21.73 -16.18
C LEU A 288 -9.70 -23.20 -16.12
N ALA A 289 -8.40 -23.51 -16.20
CA ALA A 289 -7.92 -24.88 -16.00
C ALA A 289 -8.28 -25.44 -14.62
N ALA A 290 -8.19 -24.63 -13.56
CA ALA A 290 -8.62 -25.02 -12.22
C ALA A 290 -10.14 -25.28 -12.14
N ILE A 291 -10.96 -24.40 -12.73
CA ILE A 291 -12.42 -24.58 -12.84
C ILE A 291 -12.75 -25.88 -13.57
N TYR A 292 -12.04 -26.19 -14.66
CA TYR A 292 -12.21 -27.44 -15.40
C TYR A 292 -11.94 -28.67 -14.54
N MET A 293 -10.87 -28.66 -13.74
CA MET A 293 -10.56 -29.76 -12.81
C MET A 293 -11.72 -30.06 -11.84
N ALA A 294 -12.39 -29.01 -11.34
CA ALA A 294 -13.55 -29.12 -10.45
C ALA A 294 -14.78 -29.69 -11.17
N VAL A 295 -15.20 -29.09 -12.28
CA VAL A 295 -16.43 -29.49 -12.96
C VAL A 295 -16.31 -30.85 -13.65
N LYS A 296 -15.13 -31.18 -14.19
CA LYS A 296 -14.84 -32.50 -14.76
C LYS A 296 -14.91 -33.62 -13.71
N SER A 297 -14.65 -33.27 -12.44
CA SER A 297 -14.77 -34.18 -11.29
C SER A 297 -16.21 -34.27 -10.74
N GLY A 298 -17.19 -33.63 -11.39
CA GLY A 298 -18.61 -33.70 -11.00
C GLY A 298 -19.04 -32.69 -9.93
N PHE A 299 -18.22 -31.68 -9.66
CA PHE A 299 -18.52 -30.61 -8.70
C PHE A 299 -18.99 -29.33 -9.39
N GLN A 300 -19.44 -28.37 -8.58
CA GLN A 300 -19.73 -27.00 -9.01
C GLN A 300 -18.53 -26.10 -8.70
N ALA A 301 -18.34 -25.09 -9.54
CA ALA A 301 -17.31 -24.08 -9.37
C ALA A 301 -17.89 -22.66 -9.46
N ALA A 302 -17.27 -21.70 -8.78
CA ALA A 302 -17.63 -20.29 -8.87
C ALA A 302 -16.43 -19.43 -9.23
N MET A 303 -16.64 -18.41 -10.09
CA MET A 303 -15.68 -17.36 -10.37
C MET A 303 -16.26 -16.00 -9.95
N ILE A 304 -15.52 -15.27 -9.13
CA ILE A 304 -15.96 -14.02 -8.52
C ILE A 304 -15.06 -12.89 -9.00
N ALA A 305 -15.68 -11.83 -9.49
CA ALA A 305 -15.03 -10.63 -9.97
C ALA A 305 -15.45 -9.41 -9.13
N PRO A 306 -14.60 -8.37 -9.03
CA PRO A 306 -14.85 -7.20 -8.19
C PRO A 306 -15.95 -6.29 -8.76
N THR A 307 -16.18 -6.35 -10.08
CA THR A 307 -17.17 -5.51 -10.77
C THR A 307 -18.01 -6.33 -11.74
N GLU A 308 -19.19 -5.81 -12.07
CA GLU A 308 -20.10 -6.47 -13.01
C GLU A 308 -19.51 -6.58 -14.41
N VAL A 309 -18.72 -5.59 -14.83
CA VAL A 309 -18.06 -5.59 -16.14
C VAL A 309 -17.09 -6.77 -16.25
N LEU A 310 -16.23 -6.96 -15.25
CA LEU A 310 -15.29 -8.07 -15.24
C LEU A 310 -16.01 -9.41 -15.06
N ALA A 311 -17.07 -9.47 -14.24
CA ALA A 311 -17.89 -10.66 -14.08
C ALA A 311 -18.50 -11.11 -15.42
N ARG A 312 -19.06 -10.18 -16.21
CA ARG A 312 -19.62 -10.48 -17.53
C ARG A 312 -18.55 -10.92 -18.52
N GLN A 313 -17.39 -10.27 -18.53
CA GLN A 313 -16.26 -10.67 -19.38
C GLN A 313 -15.81 -12.10 -19.09
N ASN A 314 -15.63 -12.42 -17.80
CA ASN A 314 -15.27 -13.77 -17.36
C ASN A 314 -16.37 -14.79 -17.67
N ALA A 315 -17.64 -14.42 -17.55
CA ALA A 315 -18.76 -15.28 -17.93
C ALA A 315 -18.75 -15.62 -19.43
N SER A 316 -18.48 -14.65 -20.30
CA SER A 316 -18.35 -14.89 -21.74
C SER A 316 -17.18 -15.82 -22.07
N LEU A 317 -16.04 -15.70 -21.36
CA LEU A 317 -14.92 -16.63 -21.51
C LEU A 317 -15.30 -18.04 -21.05
N ILE A 318 -15.95 -18.17 -19.89
CA ILE A 318 -16.42 -19.46 -19.37
C ILE A 318 -17.39 -20.10 -20.37
N GLN A 319 -18.38 -19.38 -20.89
CA GLN A 319 -19.31 -19.91 -21.90
C GLN A 319 -18.58 -20.41 -23.15
N ARG A 320 -17.54 -19.69 -23.61
CA ARG A 320 -16.76 -20.07 -24.79
C ARG A 320 -15.93 -21.35 -24.58
N TYR A 321 -15.30 -21.50 -23.41
CA TYR A 321 -14.37 -22.61 -23.15
C TYR A 321 -15.03 -23.85 -22.52
N PHE A 322 -16.25 -23.70 -21.99
CA PHE A 322 -17.02 -24.75 -21.33
C PHE A 322 -18.39 -24.98 -22.00
N PRO A 323 -18.46 -25.20 -23.32
CA PRO A 323 -19.73 -25.40 -24.03
C PRO A 323 -20.52 -26.61 -23.52
N GLU A 324 -19.85 -27.59 -22.92
CA GLU A 324 -20.46 -28.81 -22.39
C GLU A 324 -21.10 -28.65 -20.98
N TYR A 325 -20.88 -27.52 -20.30
CA TYR A 325 -21.37 -27.29 -18.94
C TYR A 325 -22.41 -26.17 -18.90
N ARG A 326 -23.37 -26.28 -17.97
CA ARG A 326 -24.34 -25.21 -17.73
C ARG A 326 -23.70 -24.11 -16.90
N THR A 327 -23.73 -22.89 -17.42
CA THR A 327 -23.08 -21.71 -16.82
C THR A 327 -24.13 -20.63 -16.53
N ALA A 328 -23.94 -19.86 -15.47
CA ALA A 328 -24.83 -18.74 -15.14
C ALA A 328 -24.05 -17.51 -14.67
N THR A 329 -24.60 -16.32 -14.94
CA THR A 329 -24.02 -15.05 -14.47
C THR A 329 -24.89 -14.44 -13.39
N LEU A 330 -24.33 -14.16 -12.22
CA LEU A 330 -25.07 -13.55 -11.10
C LEU A 330 -24.40 -12.26 -10.61
N THR A 331 -25.05 -11.13 -10.89
CA THR A 331 -24.58 -9.79 -10.48
C THR A 331 -25.66 -9.04 -9.68
N GLY A 332 -25.33 -7.84 -9.19
CA GLY A 332 -26.30 -6.99 -8.50
C GLY A 332 -27.41 -6.51 -9.43
N SER A 333 -27.09 -6.31 -10.70
CA SER A 333 -28.00 -5.93 -11.77
C SER A 333 -28.89 -7.07 -12.30
N THR A 334 -28.69 -8.32 -11.89
CA THR A 334 -29.47 -9.46 -12.43
C THR A 334 -30.96 -9.30 -12.04
N PRO A 335 -31.91 -9.34 -13.01
CA PRO A 335 -33.33 -9.24 -12.72
C PRO A 335 -33.81 -10.24 -11.67
N VAL A 336 -34.78 -9.85 -10.84
CA VAL A 336 -35.23 -10.66 -9.69
C VAL A 336 -35.75 -12.04 -10.10
N ALA A 337 -36.50 -12.14 -11.20
CA ALA A 337 -37.01 -13.40 -11.71
C ALA A 337 -35.87 -14.34 -12.13
N GLU A 338 -34.89 -13.81 -12.87
CA GLU A 338 -33.71 -14.54 -13.31
C GLU A 338 -32.83 -14.96 -12.12
N LYS A 339 -32.63 -14.06 -11.15
CA LYS A 339 -31.89 -14.34 -9.91
C LYS A 339 -32.51 -15.51 -9.14
N ARG A 340 -33.84 -15.61 -9.08
CA ARG A 340 -34.55 -16.74 -8.46
C ARG A 340 -34.33 -18.06 -9.24
N ALA A 341 -34.41 -18.02 -10.56
CA ALA A 341 -34.17 -19.19 -11.41
C ALA A 341 -32.72 -19.69 -11.28
N ILE A 342 -31.74 -18.79 -11.36
CA ILE A 342 -30.31 -19.09 -11.18
C ILE A 342 -30.07 -19.73 -9.81
N LYS A 343 -30.58 -19.13 -8.72
CA LYS A 343 -30.42 -19.69 -7.37
C LYS A 343 -30.99 -21.10 -7.24
N LYS A 344 -32.15 -21.35 -7.84
CA LYS A 344 -32.75 -22.68 -7.86
C LYS A 344 -31.89 -23.68 -8.64
N GLY A 345 -31.35 -23.29 -9.80
CA GLY A 345 -30.45 -24.11 -10.61
C GLY A 345 -29.10 -24.39 -9.93
N ILE A 346 -28.59 -23.44 -9.14
CA ILE A 346 -27.38 -23.63 -8.33
C ILE A 346 -27.64 -24.66 -7.22
N CYS A 347 -28.77 -24.52 -6.52
CA CYS A 347 -29.15 -25.41 -5.42
C CYS A 347 -29.50 -26.84 -5.89
N SER A 348 -30.06 -26.99 -7.09
CA SER A 348 -30.37 -28.32 -7.67
C SER A 348 -29.14 -29.03 -8.22
N GLY A 349 -28.04 -28.30 -8.46
CA GLY A 349 -26.84 -28.77 -9.14
C GLY A 349 -26.94 -28.77 -10.67
N GLU A 350 -27.98 -28.16 -11.21
CA GLU A 350 -28.19 -28.03 -12.66
C GLU A 350 -27.17 -27.07 -13.29
N ILE A 351 -26.79 -26.01 -12.56
CA ILE A 351 -25.74 -25.07 -12.98
C ILE A 351 -24.40 -25.57 -12.46
N ASN A 352 -23.44 -25.81 -13.36
CA ASN A 352 -22.11 -26.32 -13.01
C ASN A 352 -21.14 -25.18 -12.65
N ILE A 353 -21.20 -24.06 -13.38
CA ILE A 353 -20.28 -22.93 -13.19
C ILE A 353 -21.08 -21.64 -13.00
N VAL A 354 -20.75 -20.90 -11.94
CA VAL A 354 -21.34 -19.58 -11.69
C VAL A 354 -20.26 -18.51 -11.79
N CYS A 355 -20.48 -17.49 -12.62
CA CYS A 355 -19.62 -16.31 -12.66
C CYS A 355 -20.39 -15.11 -12.11
N GLY A 356 -19.78 -14.27 -11.28
CA GLY A 356 -20.52 -13.16 -10.71
C GLY A 356 -19.72 -12.20 -9.86
N THR A 357 -20.44 -11.30 -9.20
CA THR A 357 -19.87 -10.40 -8.18
C THR A 357 -20.06 -11.00 -6.79
N HIS A 358 -19.88 -10.19 -5.73
CA HIS A 358 -20.20 -10.56 -4.35
C HIS A 358 -21.62 -11.12 -4.17
N ALA A 359 -22.54 -10.89 -5.13
CA ALA A 359 -23.86 -11.50 -5.19
C ALA A 359 -23.84 -13.05 -5.11
N VAL A 360 -22.78 -13.71 -5.58
CA VAL A 360 -22.62 -15.18 -5.49
C VAL A 360 -22.36 -15.64 -4.05
N ILE A 361 -21.80 -14.76 -3.22
CA ILE A 361 -21.42 -15.04 -1.82
C ILE A 361 -22.53 -14.63 -0.84
N GLN A 362 -23.65 -14.07 -1.30
CA GLN A 362 -24.76 -13.73 -0.40
C GLN A 362 -25.35 -14.99 0.26
N GLY A 363 -25.77 -14.90 1.53
CA GLY A 363 -26.21 -16.07 2.32
C GLY A 363 -27.42 -16.82 1.75
N ASP A 364 -28.14 -16.21 0.82
CA ASP A 364 -29.31 -16.79 0.13
C ASP A 364 -28.96 -17.58 -1.15
N VAL A 365 -27.67 -17.80 -1.42
CA VAL A 365 -27.18 -18.67 -2.50
C VAL A 365 -26.56 -19.92 -1.90
N ALA A 366 -27.28 -21.04 -2.02
CA ALA A 366 -26.85 -22.36 -1.56
C ALA A 366 -26.44 -23.25 -2.75
N PHE A 367 -25.22 -23.77 -2.71
CA PHE A 367 -24.70 -24.72 -3.71
C PHE A 367 -24.98 -26.15 -3.28
N LYS A 368 -25.13 -27.05 -4.27
CA LYS A 368 -25.28 -28.49 -4.00
C LYS A 368 -23.93 -29.15 -3.69
N LYS A 369 -22.91 -28.84 -4.49
CA LYS A 369 -21.56 -29.45 -4.41
C LYS A 369 -20.48 -28.46 -4.85
N LEU A 370 -20.35 -27.31 -4.18
CA LEU A 370 -19.29 -26.34 -4.48
C LEU A 370 -17.94 -26.87 -3.98
N SER A 371 -16.99 -27.08 -4.90
CA SER A 371 -15.65 -27.57 -4.54
C SER A 371 -14.53 -26.56 -4.78
N LEU A 372 -14.73 -25.58 -5.67
CA LEU A 372 -13.72 -24.58 -6.00
C LEU A 372 -14.33 -23.19 -6.18
N VAL A 373 -13.71 -22.20 -5.54
CA VAL A 373 -13.98 -20.78 -5.79
C VAL A 373 -12.72 -20.10 -6.30
N VAL A 374 -12.85 -19.39 -7.43
CA VAL A 374 -11.83 -18.49 -7.97
C VAL A 374 -12.23 -17.04 -7.70
N CYS A 375 -11.33 -16.25 -7.11
CA CYS A 375 -11.53 -14.82 -6.89
C CYS A 375 -10.54 -14.00 -7.72
N ASP A 376 -11.01 -13.08 -8.55
CA ASP A 376 -10.18 -12.19 -9.39
C ASP A 376 -10.02 -10.80 -8.76
N GLU A 377 -8.83 -10.19 -8.94
CA GLU A 377 -8.43 -8.85 -8.47
C GLU A 377 -8.91 -8.49 -7.03
N GLN A 378 -8.52 -9.31 -6.05
CA GLN A 378 -9.12 -9.28 -4.71
C GLN A 378 -8.54 -8.26 -3.71
N HIS A 379 -7.88 -7.18 -4.13
CA HIS A 379 -7.42 -6.18 -3.14
C HIS A 379 -8.58 -5.51 -2.35
N ARG A 380 -9.84 -5.76 -2.71
CA ARG A 380 -11.05 -5.19 -2.08
C ARG A 380 -11.92 -6.16 -1.26
N PHE A 381 -11.62 -7.46 -1.19
CA PHE A 381 -12.42 -8.38 -0.35
C PHE A 381 -11.63 -8.76 0.91
N GLY A 382 -12.13 -8.34 2.07
CA GLY A 382 -11.49 -8.54 3.38
C GLY A 382 -11.35 -10.01 3.80
N VAL A 383 -10.61 -10.22 4.89
CA VAL A 383 -10.35 -11.56 5.49
C VAL A 383 -11.66 -12.28 5.85
N ALA A 384 -12.65 -11.57 6.40
CA ALA A 384 -13.93 -12.14 6.83
C ALA A 384 -14.79 -12.68 5.67
N GLN A 385 -14.77 -12.02 4.51
CA GLN A 385 -15.48 -12.52 3.32
C GLN A 385 -14.82 -13.78 2.74
N ARG A 386 -13.50 -13.95 2.90
CA ARG A 386 -12.80 -15.19 2.53
C ARG A 386 -13.17 -16.37 3.42
N ALA A 387 -13.37 -16.13 4.72
CA ALA A 387 -13.90 -17.15 5.62
C ALA A 387 -15.32 -17.59 5.18
N SER A 388 -16.19 -16.63 4.83
CA SER A 388 -17.55 -16.95 4.34
C SER A 388 -17.58 -17.74 3.02
N LEU A 389 -16.54 -17.63 2.18
CA LEU A 389 -16.38 -18.44 0.97
C LEU A 389 -16.03 -19.90 1.29
N THR A 390 -15.21 -20.08 2.32
CA THR A 390 -14.84 -21.39 2.85
C THR A 390 -16.04 -22.08 3.51
N ASP A 391 -16.89 -21.31 4.19
CA ASP A 391 -18.05 -21.85 4.92
C ASP A 391 -19.24 -22.19 3.99
N LYS A 392 -19.23 -21.73 2.73
CA LYS A 392 -20.30 -21.96 1.75
C LYS A 392 -20.31 -23.35 1.11
N GLY A 393 -19.21 -24.08 1.19
CA GLY A 393 -19.12 -25.45 0.73
C GLY A 393 -18.26 -26.24 1.69
N GLU A 394 -18.73 -27.41 2.12
CA GLU A 394 -17.97 -28.31 2.99
C GLU A 394 -16.62 -28.65 2.34
N GLY A 395 -15.54 -28.03 2.82
CA GLY A 395 -14.19 -28.24 2.29
C GLY A 395 -13.93 -27.64 0.90
N CYS A 396 -14.51 -26.49 0.56
CA CYS A 396 -14.29 -25.81 -0.73
C CYS A 396 -12.86 -25.24 -0.89
N ASP A 397 -12.15 -25.63 -1.95
CA ASP A 397 -10.86 -25.07 -2.34
C ASP A 397 -10.99 -23.61 -2.81
N VAL A 398 -9.98 -22.78 -2.53
CA VAL A 398 -9.97 -21.35 -2.87
C VAL A 398 -8.72 -20.99 -3.68
N LEU A 399 -8.93 -20.37 -4.83
CA LEU A 399 -7.88 -19.80 -5.69
C LEU A 399 -8.09 -18.29 -5.82
N ILE A 400 -7.13 -17.51 -5.38
CA ILE A 400 -7.17 -16.04 -5.46
C ILE A 400 -6.20 -15.57 -6.53
N MET A 401 -6.60 -14.64 -7.38
CA MET A 401 -5.74 -14.05 -8.40
C MET A 401 -5.44 -12.58 -8.08
N SER A 402 -4.18 -12.19 -8.25
CA SER A 402 -3.76 -10.79 -8.15
C SER A 402 -3.06 -10.33 -9.41
N ALA A 403 -3.50 -9.20 -9.96
CA ALA A 403 -2.90 -8.54 -11.11
C ALA A 403 -1.61 -7.78 -10.74
N THR A 404 -1.53 -7.23 -9.53
CA THR A 404 -0.30 -6.66 -8.98
C THR A 404 0.55 -7.79 -8.43
N PRO A 405 1.75 -8.01 -8.98
CA PRO A 405 2.76 -8.81 -8.33
C PRO A 405 3.06 -8.14 -6.99
N ILE A 406 2.77 -8.85 -5.92
CA ILE A 406 3.19 -8.43 -4.58
C ILE A 406 4.49 -9.18 -4.35
N PRO A 407 5.57 -8.51 -3.90
CA PRO A 407 6.81 -9.18 -3.55
C PRO A 407 6.50 -10.39 -2.68
N ARG A 408 7.13 -11.54 -2.96
CA ARG A 408 6.80 -12.81 -2.30
C ARG A 408 6.79 -12.71 -0.77
N THR A 409 7.62 -11.84 -0.23
CA THR A 409 7.70 -11.51 1.20
C THR A 409 6.46 -10.82 1.72
N LEU A 410 5.91 -9.87 0.97
CA LEU A 410 4.70 -9.16 1.33
C LEU A 410 3.48 -10.07 1.20
N SER A 411 3.42 -10.95 0.20
CA SER A 411 2.29 -11.88 0.09
C SER A 411 2.23 -12.86 1.26
N LEU A 412 3.37 -13.25 1.84
CA LEU A 412 3.41 -14.05 3.07
C LEU A 412 2.97 -13.31 4.33
N ILE A 413 2.94 -11.96 4.33
CA ILE A 413 2.44 -11.14 5.43
C ILE A 413 0.93 -10.93 5.30
N PHE A 414 0.41 -10.52 4.13
CA PHE A 414 -1.04 -10.26 3.97
C PHE A 414 -1.86 -11.52 3.74
N TYR A 415 -1.21 -12.50 3.13
CA TYR A 415 -1.81 -13.75 2.72
C TYR A 415 -0.99 -14.91 3.29
N GLY A 416 -0.45 -14.73 4.49
CA GLY A 416 0.33 -15.74 5.19
C GLY A 416 -0.41 -17.05 5.41
N ASP A 417 -1.73 -17.07 5.23
CA ASP A 417 -2.61 -18.25 5.20
C ASP A 417 -2.72 -18.93 3.81
N LEU A 418 -2.12 -18.36 2.75
CA LEU A 418 -2.17 -18.85 1.38
C LEU A 418 -0.86 -19.50 0.94
N ASP A 419 -0.97 -20.55 0.12
CA ASP A 419 0.12 -21.03 -0.72
C ASP A 419 0.30 -20.10 -1.92
N ILE A 420 1.54 -19.85 -2.36
CA ILE A 420 1.80 -18.88 -3.43
C ILE A 420 2.29 -19.60 -4.68
N THR A 421 1.62 -19.35 -5.80
CA THR A 421 2.08 -19.70 -7.14
C THR A 421 2.34 -18.42 -7.93
N SER A 422 3.52 -18.31 -8.54
CA SER A 422 3.91 -17.15 -9.34
C SER A 422 4.12 -17.53 -10.80
N ILE A 423 3.45 -16.84 -11.72
CA ILE A 423 3.72 -16.88 -13.16
C ILE A 423 4.72 -15.76 -13.47
N LYS A 424 5.99 -16.13 -13.70
CA LYS A 424 7.07 -15.18 -14.00
C LYS A 424 7.10 -14.78 -15.47
N ASP A 425 6.71 -15.68 -16.36
CA ASP A 425 6.86 -15.51 -17.80
C ASP A 425 5.66 -14.77 -18.41
N LYS A 426 5.92 -13.88 -19.37
CA LYS A 426 4.88 -13.25 -20.19
C LYS A 426 4.72 -14.02 -21.51
N PRO A 427 3.50 -14.10 -22.09
CA PRO A 427 3.32 -14.69 -23.42
C PRO A 427 4.18 -13.97 -24.47
N ALA A 428 4.85 -14.74 -25.34
CA ALA A 428 5.84 -14.25 -26.32
C ALA A 428 5.26 -13.26 -27.36
N ALA A 429 3.94 -13.27 -27.58
CA ALA A 429 3.26 -12.44 -28.57
C ALA A 429 3.12 -10.96 -28.15
N ARG A 430 3.50 -10.57 -26.92
CA ARG A 430 3.24 -9.20 -26.43
C ARG A 430 4.44 -8.29 -26.65
N GLN A 431 4.26 -7.24 -27.46
CA GLN A 431 5.28 -6.20 -27.63
C GLN A 431 5.48 -5.38 -26.33
N GLU A 432 6.72 -4.99 -26.06
CA GLU A 432 7.03 -4.14 -24.91
C GLU A 432 6.47 -2.73 -25.08
N ILE A 433 5.96 -2.18 -23.98
CA ILE A 433 5.38 -0.83 -23.94
C ILE A 433 6.52 0.18 -23.72
N SER A 434 6.73 1.06 -24.71
CA SER A 434 7.72 2.12 -24.60
C SER A 434 7.26 3.17 -23.60
N THR A 435 7.93 3.26 -22.46
CA THR A 435 7.58 4.20 -21.38
C THR A 435 8.51 5.41 -21.42
N SER A 436 7.98 6.63 -21.33
CA SER A 436 8.78 7.86 -21.35
C SER A 436 8.18 8.94 -20.46
N VAL A 437 9.05 9.66 -19.75
CA VAL A 437 8.69 10.86 -19.00
C VAL A 437 8.74 12.05 -19.95
N ILE A 438 7.62 12.76 -20.11
CA ILE A 438 7.48 13.86 -21.07
C ILE A 438 7.72 15.17 -20.34
N PRO A 439 8.76 15.95 -20.71
CA PRO A 439 8.95 17.29 -20.17
C PRO A 439 7.93 18.25 -20.76
N GLU A 440 7.58 19.30 -20.02
CA GLU A 440 6.57 20.30 -20.40
C GLU A 440 6.79 20.87 -21.82
N ARG A 441 8.04 21.15 -22.20
CA ARG A 441 8.40 21.62 -23.55
C ARG A 441 8.00 20.69 -24.71
N LYS A 442 7.75 19.40 -24.44
CA LYS A 442 7.33 18.40 -25.45
C LYS A 442 5.84 18.07 -25.37
N TYR A 443 5.08 18.76 -24.52
CA TYR A 443 3.66 18.49 -24.30
C TYR A 443 2.84 18.66 -25.59
N GLU A 444 3.06 19.75 -26.34
CA GLU A 444 2.34 19.98 -27.60
C GLU A 444 2.67 18.94 -28.67
N ASP A 445 3.93 18.52 -28.76
CA ASP A 445 4.36 17.49 -29.70
C ASP A 445 3.72 16.14 -29.38
N MET A 446 3.55 15.82 -28.09
CA MET A 446 2.82 14.63 -27.64
C MET A 446 1.35 14.68 -28.10
N LEU A 447 0.67 15.81 -27.93
CA LEU A 447 -0.73 15.96 -28.37
C LEU A 447 -0.87 15.83 -29.91
N LYS A 448 0.05 16.42 -30.69
CA LYS A 448 0.09 16.23 -32.15
C LYS A 448 0.26 14.76 -32.52
N TYR A 449 1.11 14.04 -31.80
CA TYR A 449 1.30 12.61 -32.00
C TYR A 449 0.02 11.83 -31.70
N VAL A 450 -0.66 12.11 -30.58
CA VAL A 450 -1.96 11.50 -30.23
C VAL A 450 -3.00 11.74 -31.32
N ALA A 451 -3.12 12.98 -31.83
CA ALA A 451 -4.05 13.30 -32.91
C ALA A 451 -3.74 12.51 -34.19
N SER A 452 -2.46 12.33 -34.52
CA SER A 452 -2.04 11.52 -35.68
C SER A 452 -2.36 10.04 -35.53
N GLU A 453 -2.31 9.51 -34.31
CA GLU A 453 -2.63 8.11 -34.02
C GLU A 453 -4.15 7.87 -34.00
N ALA A 454 -4.93 8.86 -33.53
CA ALA A 454 -6.38 8.84 -33.65
C ALA A 454 -6.84 8.73 -35.11
N GLN A 455 -6.21 9.47 -36.03
CA GLN A 455 -6.50 9.38 -37.47
C GLN A 455 -6.21 7.99 -38.06
N LYS A 456 -5.30 7.22 -37.46
CA LYS A 456 -4.99 5.83 -37.85
C LYS A 456 -5.94 4.81 -37.21
N GLY A 457 -6.96 5.27 -36.47
CA GLY A 457 -7.91 4.43 -35.75
C GLY A 457 -7.38 3.85 -34.44
N ASN A 458 -6.27 4.37 -33.92
CA ASN A 458 -5.74 3.98 -32.61
C ASN A 458 -6.36 4.82 -31.50
N ARG A 459 -6.53 4.22 -30.33
CA ARG A 459 -7.19 4.87 -29.19
C ARG A 459 -6.20 5.24 -28.09
N THR A 460 -6.53 6.30 -27.35
CA THR A 460 -5.67 6.86 -26.30
C THR A 460 -6.41 6.99 -24.96
N TYR A 461 -5.75 6.60 -23.87
CA TYR A 461 -6.20 6.86 -22.52
C TYR A 461 -5.47 8.08 -21.93
N PHE A 462 -6.22 8.99 -21.32
CA PHE A 462 -5.70 10.08 -20.49
C PHE A 462 -6.15 9.87 -19.04
N VAL A 463 -5.21 9.75 -18.12
CA VAL A 463 -5.47 9.46 -16.70
C VAL A 463 -4.95 10.59 -15.83
N CYS A 464 -5.77 11.04 -14.89
CA CYS A 464 -5.36 12.02 -13.88
C CYS A 464 -5.82 11.61 -12.46
N PRO A 465 -5.14 12.09 -11.41
CA PRO A 465 -5.29 11.54 -10.06
C PRO A 465 -6.57 11.97 -9.33
N LYS A 466 -7.23 13.08 -9.71
CA LYS A 466 -8.37 13.65 -8.97
C LYS A 466 -9.52 14.13 -9.85
N ILE A 467 -10.72 14.15 -9.26
CA ILE A 467 -11.98 14.59 -9.89
C ILE A 467 -12.20 16.10 -9.75
N GLU A 468 -11.68 16.73 -8.69
CA GLU A 468 -11.87 18.15 -8.35
C GLU A 468 -10.50 18.84 -8.14
N GLY A 469 -10.40 20.13 -8.50
CA GLY A 469 -9.21 20.95 -8.23
C GLY A 469 -8.99 21.14 -6.72
N ASP A 470 -7.73 21.26 -6.30
CA ASP A 470 -7.40 21.53 -4.89
C ASP A 470 -7.87 22.95 -4.48
N GLU A 471 -8.20 23.17 -3.20
CA GLU A 471 -8.52 24.53 -2.66
C GLU A 471 -7.38 25.54 -2.89
N GLU A 472 -6.17 25.05 -3.17
CA GLU A 472 -4.97 25.81 -3.51
C GLU A 472 -4.74 25.98 -5.03
N GLY A 473 -5.58 25.43 -5.91
CA GLY A 473 -5.55 25.64 -7.36
C GLY A 473 -4.36 24.99 -8.11
N THR A 474 -3.65 24.05 -7.50
CA THR A 474 -2.40 23.48 -8.04
C THR A 474 -2.57 22.27 -8.96
N VAL A 475 -3.78 21.70 -9.10
CA VAL A 475 -4.02 20.46 -9.85
C VAL A 475 -5.24 20.61 -10.76
N MET A 476 -5.08 20.29 -12.04
CA MET A 476 -6.19 20.28 -13.01
C MET A 476 -7.16 19.12 -12.73
N SER A 477 -8.45 19.41 -12.78
CA SER A 477 -9.51 18.42 -12.69
C SER A 477 -9.66 17.60 -13.98
N VAL A 478 -10.27 16.41 -13.87
CA VAL A 478 -10.67 15.57 -15.03
C VAL A 478 -11.48 16.38 -16.05
N THR A 479 -12.37 17.26 -15.59
CA THR A 479 -13.26 18.06 -16.44
C THR A 479 -12.51 19.19 -17.15
N GLU A 480 -11.62 19.89 -16.46
CA GLU A 480 -10.78 20.93 -17.08
C GLU A 480 -9.84 20.32 -18.13
N LEU A 481 -9.25 19.16 -17.83
CA LEU A 481 -8.42 18.43 -18.79
C LEU A 481 -9.23 18.01 -20.01
N TYR A 482 -10.47 17.55 -19.82
CA TYR A 482 -11.36 17.22 -20.92
C TYR A 482 -11.64 18.43 -21.83
N GLU A 483 -11.98 19.58 -21.24
CA GLU A 483 -12.22 20.82 -21.98
C GLU A 483 -10.96 21.29 -22.71
N GLU A 484 -9.80 21.24 -22.06
CA GLU A 484 -8.50 21.60 -22.66
C GLU A 484 -8.18 20.70 -23.86
N LEU A 485 -8.34 19.37 -23.72
CA LEU A 485 -8.05 18.42 -24.80
C LEU A 485 -9.00 18.58 -25.97
N CYS A 486 -10.29 18.85 -25.72
CA CYS A 486 -11.26 19.18 -26.76
C CYS A 486 -10.88 20.46 -27.51
N ALA A 487 -10.39 21.49 -26.80
CA ALA A 487 -9.94 22.73 -27.40
C ALA A 487 -8.63 22.56 -28.21
N LYS A 488 -7.67 21.80 -27.70
CA LYS A 488 -6.35 21.59 -28.34
C LYS A 488 -6.36 20.55 -29.46
N MET A 489 -7.31 19.62 -29.45
CA MET A 489 -7.45 18.56 -30.46
C MET A 489 -8.89 18.50 -31.02
N PRO A 490 -9.35 19.53 -31.74
CA PRO A 490 -10.75 19.65 -32.17
C PRO A 490 -11.17 18.55 -33.17
N THR A 491 -10.22 17.90 -33.83
CA THR A 491 -10.47 16.81 -34.78
C THR A 491 -10.57 15.43 -34.12
N VAL A 492 -10.36 15.33 -32.81
CA VAL A 492 -10.30 14.06 -32.07
C VAL A 492 -11.55 13.93 -31.20
N ARG A 493 -12.20 12.77 -31.24
CA ARG A 493 -13.41 12.52 -30.44
C ARG A 493 -13.01 12.10 -29.03
N VAL A 494 -13.16 13.01 -28.09
CA VAL A 494 -12.79 12.79 -26.68
C VAL A 494 -14.04 12.47 -25.85
N ALA A 495 -13.94 11.46 -24.99
CA ALA A 495 -14.95 11.10 -23.99
C ALA A 495 -14.45 11.31 -22.56
N LEU A 496 -15.40 11.51 -21.64
CA LEU A 496 -15.15 11.72 -20.22
C LEU A 496 -15.67 10.55 -19.39
N LEU A 497 -14.85 10.06 -18.44
CA LEU A 497 -15.26 9.04 -17.48
C LEU A 497 -14.72 9.33 -16.07
N HIS A 498 -15.60 9.48 -15.08
CA HIS A 498 -15.18 9.68 -13.69
C HIS A 498 -16.04 8.91 -12.69
N GLY A 499 -15.51 8.74 -11.47
CA GLY A 499 -16.13 7.90 -10.43
C GLY A 499 -17.56 8.29 -10.05
N LYS A 500 -17.85 9.60 -10.06
CA LYS A 500 -19.19 10.16 -9.74
C LYS A 500 -20.28 9.89 -10.80
N MET A 501 -19.94 9.36 -11.99
CA MET A 501 -20.95 9.06 -13.01
C MET A 501 -21.79 7.84 -12.60
N LYS A 502 -23.07 7.82 -13.04
CA LYS A 502 -23.93 6.63 -12.89
C LYS A 502 -23.36 5.45 -13.69
N ASP A 503 -23.44 4.25 -13.15
CA ASP A 503 -22.82 3.06 -13.76
C ASP A 503 -23.38 2.72 -15.15
N ALA A 504 -24.68 2.95 -15.38
CA ALA A 504 -25.27 2.83 -16.70
C ALA A 504 -24.57 3.72 -17.74
N LYS A 505 -24.24 4.96 -17.38
CA LYS A 505 -23.55 5.91 -18.26
C LYS A 505 -22.08 5.55 -18.45
N LYS A 506 -21.41 5.05 -17.40
CA LYS A 506 -20.04 4.52 -17.52
C LYS A 506 -19.97 3.38 -18.52
N ASN A 507 -20.91 2.44 -18.44
CA ASN A 507 -20.97 1.30 -19.35
C ASN A 507 -21.24 1.73 -20.79
N GLU A 508 -22.12 2.71 -21.00
CA GLU A 508 -22.39 3.31 -22.31
C GLU A 508 -21.13 3.95 -22.91
N VAL A 509 -20.44 4.81 -22.16
CA VAL A 509 -19.20 5.47 -22.61
C VAL A 509 -18.10 4.45 -22.91
N MET A 510 -17.95 3.43 -22.06
CA MET A 510 -16.96 2.37 -22.31
C MET A 510 -17.29 1.51 -23.52
N ALA A 511 -18.57 1.23 -23.76
CA ALA A 511 -19.02 0.54 -24.97
C ALA A 511 -18.73 1.36 -26.23
N ALA A 512 -19.04 2.66 -26.21
CA ALA A 512 -18.77 3.61 -27.30
C ALA A 512 -17.26 3.77 -27.57
N PHE A 513 -16.44 3.83 -26.52
CA PHE A 513 -14.99 3.86 -26.67
C PHE A 513 -14.46 2.56 -27.29
N LYS A 514 -15.00 1.40 -26.89
CA LYS A 514 -14.62 0.10 -27.46
C LYS A 514 -15.07 -0.09 -28.91
N SER A 515 -16.24 0.43 -29.29
CA SER A 515 -16.75 0.39 -30.67
C SER A 515 -16.00 1.35 -31.61
N GLY A 516 -15.27 2.32 -31.07
CA GLY A 516 -14.53 3.32 -31.85
C GLY A 516 -15.33 4.58 -32.18
N GLU A 517 -16.40 4.84 -31.43
CA GLU A 517 -17.12 6.12 -31.47
C GLU A 517 -16.29 7.25 -30.84
N TYR A 518 -15.40 6.91 -29.91
CA TYR A 518 -14.42 7.82 -29.32
C TYR A 518 -12.99 7.36 -29.57
N ASP A 519 -12.11 8.32 -29.82
CA ASP A 519 -10.69 8.11 -30.07
C ASP A 519 -9.89 8.22 -28.77
N CYS A 520 -10.31 9.12 -27.86
CA CYS A 520 -9.64 9.38 -26.60
C CYS A 520 -10.61 9.25 -25.41
N LEU A 521 -10.14 8.66 -24.32
CA LEU A 521 -10.89 8.59 -23.06
C LEU A 521 -10.13 9.28 -21.93
N VAL A 522 -10.71 10.35 -21.39
CA VAL A 522 -10.20 11.09 -20.23
C VAL A 522 -10.86 10.53 -18.98
N SER A 523 -10.06 10.08 -18.02
CA SER A 523 -10.58 9.47 -16.79
C SER A 523 -9.71 9.67 -15.57
N THR A 524 -10.33 9.42 -14.42
CA THR A 524 -9.61 9.13 -13.17
C THR A 524 -9.12 7.68 -13.12
N THR A 525 -8.62 7.24 -11.96
CA THR A 525 -8.28 5.84 -11.63
C THR A 525 -9.37 4.80 -11.88
N VAL A 526 -10.57 5.20 -12.31
CA VAL A 526 -11.67 4.27 -12.64
C VAL A 526 -11.31 3.31 -13.80
N ILE A 527 -10.37 3.68 -14.69
CA ILE A 527 -9.83 2.77 -15.74
C ILE A 527 -9.09 1.56 -15.13
N GLU A 528 -8.73 1.59 -13.84
CA GLU A 528 -8.18 0.42 -13.14
C GLU A 528 -9.07 -0.81 -13.27
N VAL A 529 -10.37 -0.69 -13.61
CA VAL A 529 -11.28 -1.82 -13.75
C VAL A 529 -11.40 -2.31 -15.20
N GLY A 530 -10.59 -3.33 -15.54
CA GLY A 530 -11.01 -4.48 -16.35
C GLY A 530 -11.22 -4.36 -17.86
N VAL A 531 -11.49 -3.19 -18.47
CA VAL A 531 -11.90 -3.19 -19.89
C VAL A 531 -10.72 -3.37 -20.85
N ASP A 532 -10.81 -4.41 -21.68
CA ASP A 532 -9.86 -4.72 -22.74
C ASP A 532 -10.24 -4.03 -24.05
N VAL A 533 -9.34 -3.19 -24.57
CA VAL A 533 -9.46 -2.47 -25.85
C VAL A 533 -8.17 -2.68 -26.64
N PRO A 534 -8.11 -3.67 -27.55
CA PRO A 534 -6.89 -4.01 -28.31
C PRO A 534 -6.31 -2.84 -29.13
N GLU A 535 -7.18 -1.95 -29.61
CA GLU A 535 -6.79 -0.77 -30.40
C GLU A 535 -6.26 0.40 -29.54
N ALA A 536 -6.29 0.28 -28.21
CA ALA A 536 -5.71 1.28 -27.32
C ALA A 536 -4.19 1.11 -27.23
N THR A 537 -3.46 1.98 -27.93
CA THR A 537 -1.99 1.91 -28.05
C THR A 537 -1.27 2.94 -27.19
N ILE A 538 -1.94 4.02 -26.74
CA ILE A 538 -1.30 5.09 -25.96
C ILE A 538 -1.97 5.24 -24.59
N MET A 539 -1.14 5.27 -23.55
CA MET A 539 -1.51 5.60 -22.18
C MET A 539 -0.80 6.89 -21.75
N ILE A 540 -1.54 7.89 -21.26
CA ILE A 540 -1.00 9.17 -20.80
C ILE A 540 -1.44 9.39 -19.37
N ILE A 541 -0.47 9.61 -18.47
CA ILE A 541 -0.71 9.77 -17.03
C ILE A 541 -0.21 11.15 -16.59
N TYR A 542 -1.14 12.02 -16.20
CA TYR A 542 -0.85 13.33 -15.61
C TYR A 542 -0.49 13.21 -14.15
N ASN A 543 0.42 14.05 -13.67
CA ASN A 543 0.89 14.07 -12.28
C ASN A 543 1.25 12.65 -11.80
N ALA A 544 2.03 11.94 -12.62
CA ALA A 544 2.37 10.55 -12.41
C ALA A 544 3.07 10.32 -11.05
N GLU A 545 3.74 11.33 -10.50
CA GLU A 545 4.39 11.30 -9.18
C GLU A 545 3.42 11.04 -8.02
N ARG A 546 2.13 11.36 -8.20
CA ARG A 546 1.07 11.20 -7.19
C ARG A 546 0.48 9.79 -7.14
N PHE A 547 0.77 8.95 -8.13
CA PHE A 547 0.33 7.56 -8.16
C PHE A 547 1.38 6.65 -7.53
N GLY A 548 0.92 5.59 -6.87
CA GLY A 548 1.83 4.51 -6.46
C GLY A 548 2.42 3.79 -7.69
N LEU A 549 3.65 3.25 -7.57
CA LEU A 549 4.29 2.54 -8.68
C LEU A 549 3.48 1.34 -9.18
N SER A 550 2.82 0.63 -8.27
CA SER A 550 1.88 -0.45 -8.59
C SER A 550 0.70 0.03 -9.44
N GLN A 551 0.12 1.20 -9.13
CA GLN A 551 -0.96 1.79 -9.92
C GLN A 551 -0.46 2.23 -11.31
N LEU A 552 0.70 2.89 -11.38
CA LEU A 552 1.32 3.27 -12.65
C LEU A 552 1.56 2.05 -13.54
N HIS A 553 2.02 0.94 -12.94
CA HIS A 553 2.24 -0.32 -13.66
C HIS A 553 0.93 -0.96 -14.15
N GLN A 554 -0.12 -0.95 -13.33
CA GLN A 554 -1.45 -1.41 -13.74
C GLN A 554 -2.01 -0.57 -14.90
N LEU A 555 -1.94 0.77 -14.80
CA LEU A 555 -2.37 1.69 -15.84
C LEU A 555 -1.58 1.47 -17.13
N ARG A 556 -0.25 1.37 -17.04
CA ARG A 556 0.60 1.01 -18.18
C ARG A 556 0.14 -0.31 -18.83
N GLY A 557 -0.18 -1.32 -18.04
CA GLY A 557 -0.65 -2.62 -18.52
C GLY A 557 -2.03 -2.63 -19.21
N ARG A 558 -2.77 -1.51 -19.20
CA ARG A 558 -4.07 -1.36 -19.89
C ARG A 558 -3.92 -1.14 -21.40
N VAL A 559 -2.72 -0.79 -21.88
CA VAL A 559 -2.38 -0.72 -23.32
C VAL A 559 -1.46 -1.87 -23.74
N GLY A 560 -1.22 -2.02 -25.05
CA GLY A 560 -0.34 -3.08 -25.58
C GLY A 560 -0.96 -4.47 -25.48
N ARG A 561 -2.24 -4.59 -25.84
CA ARG A 561 -2.97 -5.87 -25.92
C ARG A 561 -3.12 -6.42 -27.34
N GLY A 562 -2.91 -5.57 -28.36
CA GLY A 562 -2.82 -6.00 -29.76
C GLY A 562 -1.37 -6.07 -30.26
N ASP A 563 -1.20 -6.28 -31.57
CA ASP A 563 0.11 -6.45 -32.22
C ASP A 563 0.84 -5.11 -32.49
N LYS A 564 0.18 -3.99 -32.18
CA LYS A 564 0.71 -2.64 -32.40
C LYS A 564 1.63 -2.20 -31.26
N LYS A 565 2.72 -1.53 -31.63
CA LYS A 565 3.62 -0.90 -30.67
C LYS A 565 2.86 0.11 -29.83
N SER A 566 3.01 0.00 -28.51
CA SER A 566 2.26 0.81 -27.55
C SER A 566 3.18 1.69 -26.71
N TYR A 567 2.65 2.80 -26.26
CA TYR A 567 3.38 3.88 -25.59
C TYR A 567 2.73 4.25 -24.27
N CYS A 568 3.56 4.54 -23.26
CA CYS A 568 3.13 5.08 -21.98
C CYS A 568 3.88 6.39 -21.70
N PHE A 569 3.15 7.50 -21.65
CA PHE A 569 3.69 8.83 -21.41
C PHE A 569 3.34 9.29 -19.99
N LEU A 570 4.38 9.64 -19.23
CA LEU A 570 4.28 10.07 -17.84
C LEU A 570 4.57 11.58 -17.77
N LEU A 571 3.63 12.38 -17.28
CA LEU A 571 3.84 13.80 -17.02
C LEU A 571 4.05 14.01 -15.51
N CYS A 572 5.09 14.75 -15.16
CA CYS A 572 5.43 15.07 -13.78
C CYS A 572 5.06 16.52 -13.46
N GLY A 573 4.30 16.74 -12.39
CA GLY A 573 3.93 18.10 -11.96
C GLY A 573 4.85 18.68 -10.88
N ALA A 574 5.72 17.87 -10.27
CA ALA A 574 6.62 18.29 -9.20
C ALA A 574 8.07 17.90 -9.51
N ASP A 575 9.00 18.83 -9.32
CA ASP A 575 10.44 18.59 -9.51
C ASP A 575 11.09 18.25 -8.15
N THR A 576 10.97 16.99 -7.74
CA THR A 576 11.58 16.47 -6.51
C THR A 576 12.41 15.23 -6.82
N GLU A 577 13.50 15.01 -6.08
CA GLU A 577 14.37 13.82 -6.27
C GLU A 577 13.59 12.51 -6.09
N GLU A 578 12.68 12.44 -5.11
CA GLU A 578 11.83 11.26 -4.86
C GLU A 578 10.87 10.98 -6.03
N ALA A 579 10.26 12.03 -6.61
CA ALA A 579 9.42 11.89 -7.79
C ALA A 579 10.22 11.41 -9.01
N ALA A 580 11.44 11.95 -9.20
CA ALA A 580 12.33 11.55 -10.29
C ALA A 580 12.78 10.08 -10.15
N GLU A 581 13.19 9.65 -8.95
CA GLU A 581 13.55 8.25 -8.68
C GLU A 581 12.37 7.31 -8.95
N ARG A 582 11.17 7.66 -8.46
CA ARG A 582 9.94 6.90 -8.70
C ARG A 582 9.64 6.76 -10.19
N LEU A 583 9.63 7.87 -10.94
CA LEU A 583 9.34 7.83 -12.38
C LEU A 583 10.43 7.10 -13.18
N ALA A 584 11.69 7.13 -12.72
CA ALA A 584 12.78 6.37 -13.32
C ALA A 584 12.56 4.85 -13.16
N VAL A 585 12.08 4.39 -12.00
CA VAL A 585 11.77 2.96 -11.77
C VAL A 585 10.77 2.43 -12.78
N ILE A 586 9.63 3.11 -12.96
CA ILE A 586 8.59 2.67 -13.91
C ILE A 586 9.04 2.79 -15.37
N LYS A 587 9.87 3.78 -15.69
CA LYS A 587 10.44 3.95 -17.04
C LYS A 587 11.41 2.82 -17.39
N ASN A 588 12.29 2.44 -16.46
CA ASN A 588 13.39 1.51 -16.71
C ASN A 588 13.01 0.04 -16.48
N ASN A 589 11.88 -0.24 -15.84
CA ASN A 589 11.45 -1.61 -15.53
C ASN A 589 10.11 -1.93 -16.19
N THR A 590 10.04 -3.08 -16.86
CA THR A 590 8.80 -3.65 -17.42
C THR A 590 8.23 -4.78 -16.57
N ASP A 591 9.03 -5.32 -15.65
CA ASP A 591 8.68 -6.41 -14.75
C ASP A 591 7.93 -5.89 -13.50
N GLY A 592 6.67 -6.28 -13.37
CA GLY A 592 5.84 -5.90 -12.22
C GLY A 592 6.37 -6.38 -10.86
N PHE A 593 7.13 -7.49 -10.80
CA PHE A 593 7.75 -7.94 -9.54
C PHE A 593 8.86 -6.98 -9.10
N LYS A 594 9.76 -6.61 -10.02
CA LYS A 594 10.82 -5.64 -9.74
C LYS A 594 10.27 -4.28 -9.37
N ILE A 595 9.22 -3.82 -10.05
CA ILE A 595 8.57 -2.54 -9.74
C ILE A 595 8.00 -2.56 -8.32
N ALA A 596 7.39 -3.68 -7.90
CA ALA A 596 6.83 -3.78 -6.57
C ALA A 596 7.90 -3.90 -5.47
N GLU A 597 9.06 -4.49 -5.77
CA GLU A 597 10.24 -4.47 -4.88
C GLU A 597 10.81 -3.05 -4.74
N GLU A 598 10.96 -2.32 -5.85
CA GLU A 598 11.43 -0.93 -5.83
C GLU A 598 10.41 0.01 -5.17
N ASP A 599 9.11 -0.20 -5.35
CA ASP A 599 8.04 0.53 -4.63
C ASP A 599 8.17 0.33 -3.13
N LEU A 600 8.46 -0.90 -2.70
CA LEU A 600 8.69 -1.20 -1.29
C LEU A 600 9.98 -0.57 -0.76
N ARG A 601 11.06 -0.55 -1.57
CA ARG A 601 12.32 0.10 -1.22
C ARG A 601 12.15 1.61 -1.05
N ILE A 602 11.48 2.27 -2.00
CA ILE A 602 11.28 3.72 -2.01
C ILE A 602 10.37 4.16 -0.86
N ARG A 603 9.27 3.44 -0.59
CA ARG A 603 8.35 3.79 0.52
C ARG A 603 8.94 3.48 1.89
N GLY A 604 9.85 2.52 1.99
CA GLY A 604 10.32 1.95 3.25
C GLY A 604 9.25 1.09 3.93
N GLY A 605 9.67 0.19 4.82
CA GLY A 605 8.77 -0.81 5.43
C GLY A 605 7.67 -0.25 6.35
N GLY A 606 7.72 1.03 6.75
CA GLY A 606 6.82 1.66 7.73
C GLY A 606 5.54 2.30 7.14
N ASP A 607 5.63 3.03 6.02
CA ASP A 607 4.47 3.75 5.44
C ASP A 607 3.59 2.87 4.52
N PHE A 608 3.81 1.57 4.62
CA PHE A 608 3.30 0.55 3.72
C PHE A 608 1.79 0.28 3.86
N MET A 609 1.19 0.61 5.01
CA MET A 609 -0.25 0.54 5.23
C MET A 609 -0.82 1.94 5.44
N GLY A 610 -1.32 2.54 4.36
CA GLY A 610 -1.92 3.87 4.38
C GLY A 610 -2.98 4.03 5.49
N THR A 611 -3.19 5.27 5.91
CA THR A 611 -4.01 5.74 7.06
C THR A 611 -5.48 5.28 7.10
N ARG A 612 -5.96 4.53 6.11
CA ARG A 612 -7.36 4.04 5.99
C ARG A 612 -7.50 2.52 5.90
N GLN A 613 -6.40 1.77 5.74
CA GLN A 613 -6.43 0.33 5.42
C GLN A 613 -5.83 -0.56 6.51
N SER A 614 -5.03 0.01 7.41
CA SER A 614 -4.52 -0.67 8.59
C SER A 614 -5.50 -0.48 9.76
N GLY A 615 -6.14 -1.56 10.19
CA GLY A 615 -6.58 -1.64 11.58
C GLY A 615 -5.40 -1.41 12.55
N LYS A 616 -5.70 -1.30 13.84
CA LYS A 616 -4.81 -0.93 14.96
C LYS A 616 -3.38 -1.54 14.97
N MET A 617 -3.12 -2.63 14.26
CA MET A 617 -1.99 -3.54 14.47
C MET A 617 -0.62 -3.08 13.94
N LEU A 618 -0.52 -2.54 12.71
CA LEU A 618 0.75 -2.09 12.13
C LEU A 618 0.88 -0.56 12.10
N GLY A 619 -0.16 0.15 12.58
CA GLY A 619 -0.11 1.58 12.80
C GLY A 619 0.94 1.98 13.86
N GLU A 620 1.31 1.06 14.75
CA GLU A 620 2.33 1.28 15.78
C GLU A 620 3.70 1.48 15.12
N ILE A 621 4.22 0.49 14.37
CA ILE A 621 5.53 0.60 13.70
C ILE A 621 5.53 1.47 12.43
N LYS A 622 4.43 2.13 12.10
CA LYS A 622 4.29 2.95 10.88
C LYS A 622 5.39 4.00 10.74
N ASN A 623 5.75 4.63 11.85
CA ASN A 623 6.74 5.69 11.84
C ASN A 623 8.19 5.17 11.83
N LEU A 624 8.40 3.85 11.90
CA LEU A 624 9.73 3.25 11.82
C LEU A 624 10.15 3.08 10.36
N ARG A 625 11.40 3.41 10.08
CA ARG A 625 12.03 3.13 8.78
C ARG A 625 13.00 1.99 8.96
N PHE A 626 12.83 0.93 8.17
CA PHE A 626 13.67 -0.26 8.24
C PHE A 626 13.80 -0.91 6.85
N PRO A 627 14.91 -1.64 6.61
CA PRO A 627 15.14 -2.37 5.37
C PRO A 627 14.12 -3.50 5.19
N VAL A 628 13.78 -3.82 3.94
CA VAL A 628 12.83 -4.90 3.61
C VAL A 628 13.36 -6.27 4.04
N GLU A 629 14.68 -6.43 4.00
CA GLU A 629 15.47 -7.56 4.44
C GLU A 629 15.05 -8.04 5.84
N THR A 630 14.67 -7.10 6.72
CA THR A 630 14.14 -7.36 8.06
C THR A 630 12.98 -8.36 8.06
N ILE A 631 12.07 -8.25 7.09
CA ILE A 631 10.92 -9.12 6.95
C ILE A 631 11.37 -10.53 6.56
N PHE A 632 12.34 -10.64 5.65
CA PHE A 632 12.89 -11.93 5.23
C PHE A 632 13.58 -12.65 6.40
N THR A 633 14.35 -11.91 7.19
CA THR A 633 14.99 -12.44 8.40
C THR A 633 13.94 -12.91 9.41
N ALA A 634 12.91 -12.10 9.67
CA ALA A 634 11.81 -12.48 10.56
C ALA A 634 11.11 -13.77 10.11
N LYS A 635 10.90 -13.93 8.79
CA LYS A 635 10.35 -15.16 8.22
C LYS A 635 11.25 -16.36 8.44
N ALA A 636 12.55 -16.25 8.13
CA ALA A 636 13.49 -17.35 8.31
C ALA A 636 13.54 -17.82 9.78
N ILE A 637 13.52 -16.87 10.72
CA ILE A 637 13.46 -17.15 12.15
C ILE A 637 12.15 -17.87 12.51
N SER A 638 11.01 -17.44 11.97
CA SER A 638 9.71 -18.10 12.17
C SER A 638 9.72 -19.52 11.63
N ASP A 639 10.15 -19.74 10.38
CA ASP A 639 10.21 -21.08 9.77
C ASP A 639 11.11 -22.02 10.59
N GLU A 640 12.24 -21.53 11.10
CA GLU A 640 13.12 -22.29 11.98
C GLU A 640 12.49 -22.56 13.36
N ALA A 641 11.81 -21.59 13.95
CA ALA A 641 11.12 -21.75 15.23
C ALA A 641 10.05 -22.85 15.17
N PHE A 642 9.35 -22.98 14.05
CA PHE A 642 8.32 -24.00 13.83
C PHE A 642 8.84 -25.30 13.17
N SER A 643 10.15 -25.48 13.03
CA SER A 643 10.75 -26.72 12.49
C SER A 643 10.64 -27.96 13.41
N GLY A 644 10.03 -27.81 14.59
CA GLY A 644 9.86 -28.88 15.59
C GLY A 644 10.99 -29.00 16.61
N GLN A 645 12.02 -28.15 16.52
CA GLN A 645 13.20 -28.18 17.41
C GLN A 645 13.06 -27.33 18.69
N TYR A 646 12.00 -26.53 18.81
CA TYR A 646 11.81 -25.56 19.89
C TYR A 646 10.42 -25.71 20.55
N ASP A 647 10.31 -25.38 21.85
CA ASP A 647 9.01 -25.31 22.52
C ASP A 647 8.22 -24.10 22.02
N THR A 648 7.23 -24.36 21.17
CA THR A 648 6.37 -23.35 20.57
C THR A 648 5.03 -23.20 21.28
N LYS A 649 4.77 -23.83 22.43
CA LYS A 649 3.45 -23.76 23.09
C LYS A 649 3.06 -22.34 23.48
N TYR A 650 3.97 -21.62 24.13
CA TYR A 650 3.75 -20.22 24.49
C TYR A 650 3.63 -19.33 23.26
N LEU A 651 4.54 -19.48 22.29
CA LEU A 651 4.52 -18.75 21.03
C LEU A 651 3.21 -18.98 20.27
N SER A 652 2.73 -20.23 20.19
CA SER A 652 1.49 -20.59 19.50
C SER A 652 0.28 -19.96 20.15
N ARG A 653 0.23 -19.90 21.50
CA ARG A 653 -0.86 -19.23 22.23
C ARG A 653 -0.87 -17.73 21.97
N VAL A 654 0.28 -17.07 22.07
CA VAL A 654 0.40 -15.62 21.85
C VAL A 654 0.08 -15.28 20.38
N ALA A 655 0.56 -16.10 19.46
CA ALA A 655 0.35 -15.90 18.03
C ALA A 655 -1.12 -16.15 17.63
N ALA A 656 -1.80 -17.15 18.22
CA ALA A 656 -3.24 -17.37 18.04
C ALA A 656 -4.07 -16.19 18.54
N ALA A 657 -3.78 -15.67 19.74
CA ALA A 657 -4.45 -14.47 20.28
C ALA A 657 -4.22 -13.24 19.38
N LYS A 658 -3.00 -13.08 18.84
CA LYS A 658 -2.69 -12.01 17.89
C LYS A 658 -3.50 -12.16 16.60
N TYR A 659 -3.70 -13.36 16.09
CA TYR A 659 -4.57 -13.57 14.93
C TYR A 659 -6.06 -13.33 15.20
N GLU A 660 -6.57 -13.67 16.38
CA GLU A 660 -7.97 -13.35 16.70
C GLU A 660 -8.21 -11.84 16.65
N SER A 661 -7.26 -11.04 17.14
CA SER A 661 -7.31 -9.58 17.01
C SER A 661 -7.24 -9.07 15.55
N LEU A 662 -6.80 -9.91 14.61
CA LEU A 662 -6.72 -9.59 13.18
C LEU A 662 -8.01 -9.86 12.40
N LYS A 663 -8.93 -10.70 12.93
CA LYS A 663 -10.13 -11.11 12.19
C LYS A 663 -11.06 -9.95 11.84
N ASP A 664 -11.04 -8.89 12.66
CA ASP A 664 -11.87 -7.69 12.48
C ASP A 664 -11.21 -6.60 11.61
N VAL A 665 -10.00 -6.84 11.09
CA VAL A 665 -9.29 -5.86 10.26
C VAL A 665 -9.80 -5.92 8.82
N THR A 666 -10.64 -4.97 8.44
CA THR A 666 -11.02 -4.71 7.05
C THR A 666 -9.88 -4.01 6.32
N LEU A 667 -9.25 -4.71 5.37
CA LEU A 667 -8.40 -4.11 4.34
C LEU A 667 -9.35 -3.40 3.34
N ASN A 668 -9.47 -2.08 3.44
CA ASN A 668 -10.28 -1.29 2.50
C ASN A 668 -9.57 -1.05 1.18
#